data_AF-M0EI10-F1
#
_entry.id   AF-M0EI10-F1
#
_cell.length_a   1.000
_cell.length_b   1.000
_cell.length_c   1.000
_cell.angle_alpha   90.00
_cell.angle_beta   90.00
_cell.angle_gamma   90.00
#
_symmetry.space_group_name_H-M   'P 1'
#
loop_
_entity.id
_entity.type
_entity.pdbx_description
1 polymer ?
#
loop_
_entity_poly.entity_id
_entity_poly.type
_entity_poly.pdbx_seq_one_letter_code
_entity_poly.pdbx_strand_id
1 'polypeptide(L)'
;MNGADRPSDLDVDISSPFADVFLPLPTGDALSTTYAMIIAERVDADTEADLSYRARSVADRLDIDVDELAATASITPSERGIQLVTAAGGFDRPDRGETIAVGAGDGVSSDDVPAAAETTDELPAGWRLTETDEAAFVAGEGVAAAATGGDSSSPRGRSDSSADDMSERRVEAARVAGRAAVDEVDRFAESSLGTAALPRLGGFGTVLLAPDAAGGPFPLSVPDDVDAFAAGFEADPNDLRDIDGTAENAYVVRPAGDLHGVDDETVRRLVRTIDPADPVEMDITRTDGVVLVDAVVEAPPELDREASPDAHVRAQFDRDAGTVTFEHAEGEAVPVDELEVWHDGEEVSDAVFDGEEFTAGDTIAVDTGLIATVMLRWFDPDANVYDTYAREQVDREAFALDYDMRAETLELSYEAERPADASSLRLVHRDEGGVETVGEEFTGGTLDPGDEVTVADVSIGDSVQLSFDVERPMGGGSLVHYRARPPRVWIHSHAEEGTTVRYDDEESRPADAFVTLVDGEPTDAQFADEYDTLSGDEELVLGELPLGSTVAVEWRKPDEPVVVAEHEVVPNTRASIEYDPDAGEITVQHARGRTLPASALELQVGRSPADVQPEDELDEFGPDASFTAPVRPLSRVRLVWTGGDREHHLGGTTTARDAVAAAYDDDAEAMTIEYVGEQPADPDRLRVSVNGAGDFRGEDDQESAFAAEHDELTTGDTITVDDVGLDDTVVVSVHTEFENGSATSSVAHFSGAPRHGFMVDRGGRGGDESETTLRYVGDVRRDADAFRVLIDGEPAPTQPADETDRLTDGETLSLGDPAAGATITVEWTAGDETRTVLEHVIPPEATFEVAYESADDGEGGLVTFTHAGGDALDADRVDVVVEPATDGLRPWDDDADEVTAGDETSVTIDSEPEMAVVVFNESEVLHRERLDQDE
;
A
#
# COMPACT_ATOMS: atom_id res chain seq x y z
N MET A 1 15.35 39.98 37.14
CA MET A 1 14.09 40.56 36.60
C MET A 1 14.46 41.57 35.53
N ASN A 2 14.81 41.05 34.35
CA ASN A 2 14.58 41.67 33.06
C ASN A 2 13.73 40.63 32.33
N GLY A 3 12.54 41.01 31.89
CA GLY A 3 11.61 40.10 31.23
C GLY A 3 12.16 39.74 29.85
N ALA A 4 12.07 38.46 29.50
CA ALA A 4 11.74 38.12 28.12
C ALA A 4 10.41 38.84 27.83
N ASP A 5 10.33 39.56 26.71
CA ASP A 5 9.06 40.15 26.30
C ASP A 5 8.12 38.99 25.97
N ARG A 6 7.08 38.84 26.80
CA ARG A 6 6.02 37.87 26.58
C ARG A 6 5.41 38.06 25.19
N PRO A 7 4.85 37.01 24.56
CA PRO A 7 4.10 37.16 23.33
C PRO A 7 3.00 38.20 23.54
N SER A 8 2.78 39.07 22.54
CA SER A 8 1.70 40.05 22.59
C SER A 8 0.37 39.30 22.55
N ASP A 9 -0.50 39.52 23.55
CA ASP A 9 -1.87 38.98 23.56
C ASP A 9 -2.59 39.30 22.23
N LEU A 10 -3.43 38.37 21.76
CA LEU A 10 -4.24 38.58 20.56
C LEU A 10 -5.28 39.70 20.79
N ASP A 11 -5.53 40.51 19.76
CA ASP A 11 -6.59 41.53 19.77
C ASP A 11 -8.01 40.92 19.55
N VAL A 12 -8.16 39.62 19.82
CA VAL A 12 -9.38 38.82 19.67
C VAL A 12 -9.70 38.12 21.01
N ASP A 13 -10.97 38.19 21.44
CA ASP A 13 -11.41 37.67 22.73
C ASP A 13 -11.56 36.13 22.69
N ILE A 14 -10.43 35.43 22.79
CA ILE A 14 -10.34 33.97 22.85
C ILE A 14 -9.64 33.49 24.13
N SER A 15 -10.07 32.34 24.63
CA SER A 15 -9.50 31.77 25.87
C SER A 15 -8.30 30.88 25.57
N SER A 16 -7.31 30.86 26.46
CA SER A 16 -6.29 29.80 26.49
C SER A 16 -6.96 28.42 26.66
N PRO A 17 -6.43 27.36 26.02
CA PRO A 17 -5.14 27.30 25.32
C PRO A 17 -5.17 27.70 23.83
N PHE A 18 -6.35 27.93 23.21
CA PHE A 18 -6.41 28.34 21.80
C PHE A 18 -5.79 29.71 21.54
N ALA A 19 -5.91 30.65 22.49
CA ALA A 19 -5.21 31.93 22.39
C ALA A 19 -3.72 31.76 22.09
N ASP A 20 -3.09 30.78 22.73
CA ASP A 20 -1.65 30.55 22.68
C ASP A 20 -1.24 29.79 21.40
N VAL A 21 -2.05 28.83 20.93
CA VAL A 21 -1.75 28.01 19.74
C VAL A 21 -1.84 28.80 18.42
N PHE A 22 -2.64 29.87 18.41
CA PHE A 22 -2.81 30.77 17.26
C PHE A 22 -1.79 31.92 17.23
N LEU A 23 -1.02 32.16 18.30
CA LEU A 23 0.03 33.18 18.32
C LEU A 23 1.09 32.98 17.22
N PRO A 24 1.70 31.78 17.07
CA PRO A 24 2.74 31.57 16.06
C PRO A 24 2.14 31.30 14.67
N LEU A 25 0.83 31.47 14.48
CA LEU A 25 0.15 31.19 13.22
C LEU A 25 0.03 32.46 12.34
N PRO A 26 0.91 32.66 11.35
CA PRO A 26 0.83 33.80 10.44
C PRO A 26 -0.37 33.68 9.50
N THR A 27 -0.78 34.78 8.87
CA THR A 27 -1.67 34.76 7.70
C THR A 27 -1.02 34.08 6.50
N GLY A 28 -1.84 33.53 5.60
CA GLY A 28 -1.34 32.93 4.36
C GLY A 28 -0.51 33.90 3.51
N ASP A 29 -0.92 35.17 3.43
CA ASP A 29 -0.17 36.23 2.73
C ASP A 29 1.27 36.37 3.26
N ALA A 30 1.48 36.25 4.57
CA ALA A 30 2.81 36.36 5.19
C ALA A 30 3.72 35.17 4.85
N LEU A 31 3.14 34.00 4.55
CA LEU A 31 3.86 32.82 4.06
C LEU A 31 3.84 32.70 2.52
N SER A 32 3.22 33.66 1.81
CA SER A 32 2.97 33.58 0.37
C SER A 32 2.29 32.25 -0.05
N THR A 33 1.34 31.80 0.76
CA THR A 33 0.57 30.56 0.55
C THR A 33 -0.90 30.80 0.88
N THR A 34 -1.81 30.04 0.28
CA THR A 34 -3.20 30.03 0.73
C THR A 34 -3.45 28.83 1.64
N TYR A 35 -4.05 29.06 2.82
CA TYR A 35 -4.43 27.97 3.71
C TYR A 35 -5.75 27.38 3.25
N ALA A 36 -5.76 26.08 3.00
CA ALA A 36 -6.98 25.37 2.72
C ALA A 36 -7.75 25.04 4.00
N MET A 37 -7.03 24.58 5.03
CA MET A 37 -7.64 24.17 6.29
C MET A 37 -6.70 24.38 7.46
N ILE A 38 -7.28 24.79 8.59
CA ILE A 38 -6.64 24.85 9.90
C ILE A 38 -7.50 24.03 10.86
N ILE A 39 -6.93 23.04 11.51
CA ILE A 39 -7.59 22.25 12.56
C ILE A 39 -6.86 22.54 13.85
N ALA A 40 -7.55 23.17 14.80
CA ALA A 40 -7.05 23.42 16.15
C ALA A 40 -7.78 22.51 17.13
N GLU A 41 -7.04 21.88 18.03
CA GLU A 41 -7.56 20.92 19.00
C GLU A 41 -7.04 21.26 20.40
N ARG A 42 -7.91 21.19 21.38
CA ARG A 42 -7.55 21.28 22.80
C ARG A 42 -7.16 19.90 23.30
N VAL A 43 -6.01 19.82 23.96
CA VAL A 43 -5.49 18.57 24.50
C VAL A 43 -5.84 18.49 25.99
N ASP A 44 -6.58 17.46 26.36
CA ASP A 44 -6.92 17.07 27.75
C ASP A 44 -6.60 15.57 27.90
N ALA A 45 -5.31 15.25 27.73
CA ALA A 45 -4.78 13.89 27.74
C ALA A 45 -3.75 13.77 28.86
N ASP A 46 -3.91 12.76 29.72
CA ASP A 46 -2.94 12.42 30.76
C ASP A 46 -1.88 11.42 30.23
N THR A 47 -2.17 10.73 29.12
CA THR A 47 -1.26 9.75 28.49
C THR A 47 -1.36 9.80 26.95
N GLU A 48 -0.35 9.28 26.26
CA GLU A 48 -0.34 9.23 24.79
C GLU A 48 -1.46 8.37 24.19
N ALA A 49 -2.02 7.44 24.96
CA ALA A 49 -3.16 6.63 24.53
C ALA A 49 -4.47 7.43 24.49
N ASP A 50 -4.53 8.54 25.23
CA ASP A 50 -5.67 9.46 25.28
C ASP A 50 -5.54 10.60 24.26
N LEU A 51 -4.45 10.66 23.48
CA LEU A 51 -4.27 11.65 22.43
C LEU A 51 -5.03 11.26 21.15
N SER A 52 -5.66 12.25 20.53
CA SER A 52 -6.11 12.10 19.15
C SER A 52 -4.91 11.83 18.23
N TYR A 53 -5.15 11.19 17.09
CA TYR A 53 -4.11 10.97 16.09
C TYR A 53 -3.40 12.27 15.67
N ARG A 54 -4.14 13.39 15.58
CA ARG A 54 -3.59 14.69 15.16
C ARG A 54 -2.72 15.29 16.26
N ALA A 55 -3.21 15.29 17.51
CA ALA A 55 -2.46 15.77 18.64
C ALA A 55 -1.19 14.94 18.88
N ARG A 56 -1.28 13.60 18.73
CA ARG A 56 -0.13 12.69 18.73
C ARG A 56 0.85 13.01 17.61
N SER A 57 0.37 13.19 16.38
CA SER A 57 1.24 13.55 15.26
C SER A 57 1.98 14.86 15.49
N VAL A 58 1.35 15.87 16.11
CA VAL A 58 1.99 17.13 16.46
C VAL A 58 2.96 16.97 17.63
N ALA A 59 2.59 16.22 18.67
CA ALA A 59 3.45 15.89 19.81
C ALA A 59 4.72 15.15 19.37
N ASP A 60 4.57 14.09 18.56
CA ASP A 60 5.67 13.31 17.97
C ASP A 60 6.56 14.20 17.09
N ARG A 61 5.96 15.09 16.30
CA ARG A 61 6.70 15.95 15.38
C ARG A 61 7.51 17.01 16.10
N LEU A 62 6.94 17.59 17.15
CA LEU A 62 7.58 18.62 17.98
C LEU A 62 8.40 18.05 19.14
N ASP A 63 8.33 16.75 19.40
CA ASP A 63 9.01 16.09 20.52
C ASP A 63 8.61 16.72 21.88
N ILE A 64 7.29 16.79 22.13
CA ILE A 64 6.68 17.37 23.33
C ILE A 64 5.97 16.27 24.11
N ASP A 65 6.25 16.16 25.40
CA ASP A 65 5.56 15.24 26.30
C ASP A 65 4.05 15.56 26.38
N VAL A 66 3.22 14.51 26.37
CA VAL A 66 1.76 14.63 26.37
C VAL A 66 1.22 15.47 27.52
N ASP A 67 1.78 15.34 28.73
CA ASP A 67 1.34 16.08 29.92
C ASP A 67 1.75 17.55 29.92
N GLU A 68 2.61 17.95 28.98
CA GLU A 68 2.98 19.33 28.75
C GLU A 68 2.15 19.98 27.63
N LEU A 69 1.40 19.22 26.83
CA LEU A 69 0.64 19.74 25.69
C LEU A 69 -0.76 20.21 26.10
N ALA A 70 -1.15 21.44 25.75
CA ALA A 70 -2.46 22.01 26.08
C ALA A 70 -3.34 22.26 24.85
N ALA A 71 -2.75 22.55 23.69
CA ALA A 71 -3.44 22.65 22.41
C ALA A 71 -2.49 22.46 21.23
N THR A 72 -3.03 22.03 20.10
CA THR A 72 -2.33 21.92 18.82
C THR A 72 -3.12 22.61 17.72
N ALA A 73 -2.44 23.07 16.68
CA ALA A 73 -3.07 23.42 15.42
C ALA A 73 -2.26 22.88 14.25
N SER A 74 -2.95 22.30 13.27
CA SER A 74 -2.35 21.79 12.04
C SER A 74 -2.90 22.56 10.84
N ILE A 75 -2.02 22.88 9.90
CA ILE A 75 -2.36 23.69 8.74
C ILE A 75 -2.09 22.90 7.47
N THR A 76 -3.14 22.79 6.66
CA THR A 76 -3.07 22.22 5.32
C THR A 76 -3.08 23.37 4.31
N PRO A 77 -2.00 23.57 3.54
CA PRO A 77 -2.00 24.53 2.44
C PRO A 77 -2.85 24.03 1.27
N SER A 78 -3.37 24.95 0.46
CA SER A 78 -4.09 24.68 -0.79
C SER A 78 -3.17 24.18 -1.91
N GLU A 79 -1.95 24.71 -1.98
CA GLU A 79 -0.92 24.30 -2.91
C GLU A 79 0.05 23.31 -2.25
N ARG A 80 0.70 22.45 -3.06
CA ARG A 80 1.79 21.59 -2.58
C ARG A 80 2.96 22.46 -2.11
N GLY A 81 3.29 22.41 -0.81
CA GLY A 81 4.29 23.31 -0.24
C GLY A 81 4.63 23.03 1.22
N ILE A 82 4.85 24.09 1.99
CA ILE A 82 5.24 24.00 3.40
C ILE A 82 4.00 23.77 4.27
N GLN A 83 3.98 22.65 4.99
CA GLN A 83 2.99 22.39 6.05
C GLN A 83 3.48 23.01 7.35
N LEU A 84 2.60 23.71 8.05
CA LEU A 84 2.87 24.30 9.35
C LEU A 84 2.04 23.60 10.43
N VAL A 85 2.65 23.30 11.56
CA VAL A 85 1.96 22.88 12.79
C VAL A 85 2.37 23.78 13.93
N THR A 86 1.48 24.02 14.88
CA THR A 86 1.73 24.82 16.08
C THR A 86 1.26 24.06 17.31
N ALA A 87 1.92 24.31 18.44
CA ALA A 87 1.54 23.75 19.73
C ALA A 87 1.67 24.80 20.84
N ALA A 88 0.83 24.66 21.86
CA ALA A 88 0.89 25.45 23.08
C ALA A 88 0.83 24.53 24.30
N GLY A 89 1.59 24.85 25.35
CA GLY A 89 1.77 23.98 26.50
C GLY A 89 2.73 24.48 27.58
N GLY A 90 3.09 23.57 28.49
CA GLY A 90 4.03 23.79 29.60
C GLY A 90 5.50 23.54 29.26
N PHE A 91 5.82 23.28 27.99
CA PHE A 91 7.17 22.95 27.52
C PHE A 91 8.02 24.20 27.23
N ASP A 92 9.33 24.08 27.44
CA ASP A 92 10.29 25.17 27.16
C ASP A 92 10.94 25.07 25.76
N ARG A 93 11.05 23.86 25.17
CA ARG A 93 11.74 23.63 23.87
C ARG A 93 11.36 22.26 23.25
N PRO A 94 11.29 22.15 21.91
CA PRO A 94 11.41 20.86 21.21
C PRO A 94 12.84 20.30 21.31
N ASP A 95 13.00 19.05 21.75
CA ASP A 95 14.33 18.42 21.95
C ASP A 95 15.03 18.01 20.64
N ARG A 96 14.32 18.07 19.51
CA ARG A 96 14.84 17.75 18.17
C ARG A 96 15.64 18.86 17.47
N GLY A 97 16.65 18.41 16.71
CA GLY A 97 17.35 19.20 15.68
C GLY A 97 18.57 19.99 16.15
N GLU A 98 19.43 20.38 15.20
CA GLU A 98 20.56 21.27 15.45
C GLU A 98 20.05 22.71 15.65
N THR A 99 20.48 23.38 16.71
CA THR A 99 20.15 24.80 16.91
C THR A 99 20.97 25.67 15.96
N ILE A 100 20.31 26.25 14.97
CA ILE A 100 20.95 27.09 13.96
C ILE A 100 20.80 28.57 14.25
N ALA A 101 19.73 29.01 14.94
CA ALA A 101 19.56 30.43 15.29
C ALA A 101 18.89 30.69 16.65
N VAL A 102 19.27 31.81 17.27
CA VAL A 102 18.70 32.32 18.53
C VAL A 102 18.39 33.82 18.43
N GLY A 103 17.27 34.24 19.02
CA GLY A 103 16.85 35.64 18.99
C GLY A 103 17.80 36.59 19.73
N ALA A 104 18.08 37.75 19.12
CA ALA A 104 18.99 38.75 19.64
C ALA A 104 18.42 39.48 20.87
N GLY A 105 18.78 39.00 22.08
CA GLY A 105 18.45 39.66 23.34
C GLY A 105 19.50 40.67 23.81
N ASP A 106 19.07 41.79 24.40
CA ASP A 106 19.92 42.78 25.09
C ASP A 106 20.48 42.21 26.42
N GLY A 107 21.42 41.27 26.32
CA GLY A 107 22.32 40.90 27.43
C GLY A 107 22.01 39.60 28.17
N VAL A 108 21.93 38.47 27.47
CA VAL A 108 21.96 37.14 28.10
C VAL A 108 23.40 36.61 28.13
N SER A 109 23.92 36.34 29.33
CA SER A 109 25.06 35.43 29.48
C SER A 109 24.51 34.02 29.25
N SER A 110 24.81 33.41 28.11
CA SER A 110 24.34 32.05 27.82
C SER A 110 25.47 31.04 27.93
N ASP A 111 25.46 30.24 28.99
CA ASP A 111 26.21 28.97 29.06
C ASP A 111 25.48 27.83 28.31
N ASP A 112 24.27 28.09 27.76
CA ASP A 112 23.37 27.11 27.12
C ASP A 112 23.10 27.38 25.61
N VAL A 113 23.80 28.34 25.00
CA VAL A 113 23.73 28.59 23.54
C VAL A 113 24.88 27.83 22.89
N PRO A 114 24.62 26.92 21.93
CA PRO A 114 25.66 26.24 21.19
C PRO A 114 26.60 27.25 20.53
N ALA A 115 27.91 27.01 20.58
CA ALA A 115 28.90 27.93 20.02
C ALA A 115 28.79 28.13 18.50
N ALA A 116 28.01 27.27 17.81
CA ALA A 116 27.76 27.31 16.37
C ALA A 116 26.46 28.03 15.98
N ALA A 117 25.53 28.29 16.92
CA ALA A 117 24.25 28.92 16.62
C ALA A 117 24.42 30.42 16.31
N GLU A 118 23.78 30.87 15.23
CA GLU A 118 23.79 32.28 14.84
C GLU A 118 22.83 33.09 15.73
N THR A 119 23.23 34.30 16.13
CA THR A 119 22.30 35.23 16.78
C THR A 119 21.69 36.13 15.72
N THR A 120 20.37 36.09 15.56
CA THR A 120 19.64 36.86 14.55
C THR A 120 18.58 37.76 15.18
N ASP A 121 18.38 38.94 14.60
CA ASP A 121 17.27 39.84 14.93
C ASP A 121 15.95 39.36 14.26
N GLU A 122 15.99 38.31 13.43
CA GLU A 122 14.82 37.73 12.74
C GLU A 122 13.97 36.81 13.64
N LEU A 123 14.45 36.50 14.84
CA LEU A 123 13.73 35.73 15.86
C LEU A 123 13.53 36.60 17.11
N PRO A 124 12.37 36.48 17.79
CA PRO A 124 12.15 37.22 19.02
C PRO A 124 13.12 36.83 20.13
N ALA A 125 13.39 37.75 21.05
CA ALA A 125 14.31 37.49 22.15
C ALA A 125 13.83 36.31 23.03
N GLY A 126 14.67 35.29 23.20
CA GLY A 126 14.33 34.08 23.95
C GLY A 126 13.78 32.93 23.08
N TRP A 127 13.45 33.20 21.81
CA TRP A 127 13.05 32.19 20.85
C TRP A 127 14.26 31.53 20.20
N ARG A 128 14.09 30.27 19.82
CA ARG A 128 15.13 29.44 19.19
C ARG A 128 14.59 28.79 17.94
N LEU A 129 15.46 28.60 16.97
CA LEU A 129 15.20 27.89 15.73
C LEU A 129 16.13 26.68 15.62
N THR A 130 15.56 25.51 15.41
CA THR A 130 16.28 24.26 15.13
C THR A 130 15.84 23.68 13.79
N GLU A 131 16.69 22.86 13.18
CA GLU A 131 16.37 22.18 11.91
C GLU A 131 16.77 20.70 11.96
N THR A 132 16.01 19.88 11.25
CA THR A 132 16.31 18.50 10.86
C THR A 132 16.22 18.38 9.33
N ASP A 133 16.61 17.24 8.76
CA ASP A 133 16.49 17.00 7.32
C ASP A 133 15.04 17.12 6.81
N GLU A 134 14.05 16.99 7.69
CA GLU A 134 12.61 16.91 7.38
C GLU A 134 11.81 18.13 7.85
N ALA A 135 12.30 18.92 8.81
CA ALA A 135 11.54 19.99 9.44
C ALA A 135 12.40 21.13 10.00
N ALA A 136 11.84 22.34 10.04
CA ALA A 136 12.39 23.46 10.81
C ALA A 136 11.43 23.82 11.97
N PHE A 137 11.97 24.01 13.16
CA PHE A 137 11.21 24.22 14.39
C PHE A 137 11.55 25.56 15.00
N VAL A 138 10.53 26.32 15.41
CA VAL A 138 10.69 27.54 16.21
C VAL A 138 9.92 27.40 17.52
N ALA A 139 10.52 27.79 18.64
CA ALA A 139 9.86 27.73 19.93
C ALA A 139 10.28 28.85 20.88
N GLY A 140 9.35 29.22 21.77
CA GLY A 140 9.56 30.18 22.86
C GLY A 140 8.34 30.29 23.77
N GLU A 141 8.57 30.30 25.09
CA GLU A 141 7.57 30.57 26.14
C GLU A 141 6.29 29.71 26.06
N GLY A 142 6.44 28.38 25.98
CA GLY A 142 5.29 27.45 25.98
C GLY A 142 4.58 27.34 24.63
N VAL A 143 5.15 27.93 23.57
CA VAL A 143 4.61 27.91 22.20
C VAL A 143 5.69 27.40 21.25
N ALA A 144 5.30 26.54 20.33
CA ALA A 144 6.17 26.06 19.25
C ALA A 144 5.43 26.02 17.91
N ALA A 145 6.20 26.08 16.83
CA ALA A 145 5.73 25.80 15.48
C ALA A 145 6.78 25.02 14.69
N ALA A 146 6.34 24.09 13.84
CA ALA A 146 7.19 23.35 12.91
C ALA A 146 6.72 23.55 11.47
N ALA A 147 7.68 23.76 10.58
CA ALA A 147 7.49 23.91 9.14
C ALA A 147 8.16 22.74 8.40
N THR A 148 7.40 22.05 7.55
CA THR A 148 7.84 20.82 6.88
C THR A 148 7.49 20.82 5.40
N GLY A 149 8.25 20.10 4.57
CA GLY A 149 7.92 19.95 3.14
C GLY A 149 6.82 18.91 2.95
N GLY A 150 5.82 19.19 2.11
CA GLY A 150 4.73 18.25 1.84
C GLY A 150 5.23 16.93 1.24
N ASP A 151 4.97 15.83 1.95
CA ASP A 151 5.30 14.48 1.51
C ASP A 151 4.20 13.91 0.60
N SER A 152 4.54 13.65 -0.66
CA SER A 152 3.95 12.52 -1.39
C SER A 152 4.92 12.09 -2.48
N SER A 153 5.25 10.80 -2.46
CA SER A 153 5.99 10.05 -3.48
C SER A 153 5.71 10.55 -4.89
N SER A 154 6.64 11.32 -5.47
CA SER A 154 6.55 11.70 -6.88
C SER A 154 6.87 10.49 -7.77
N PRO A 155 6.08 10.20 -8.83
CA PRO A 155 6.60 9.49 -9.97
C PRO A 155 7.72 10.34 -10.57
N ARG A 156 8.81 9.69 -10.97
CA ARG A 156 9.97 10.28 -11.66
C ARG A 156 9.50 11.26 -12.75
N GLY A 157 9.67 12.57 -12.52
CA GLY A 157 9.34 13.63 -13.47
C GLY A 157 9.78 14.97 -12.88
N ARG A 158 10.57 15.74 -13.63
CA ARG A 158 11.30 16.94 -13.20
C ARG A 158 10.40 18.06 -12.66
N SER A 159 10.84 18.69 -11.56
CA SER A 159 11.05 20.14 -11.49
C SER A 159 12.11 20.48 -10.44
N ASP A 160 12.99 21.40 -10.81
CA ASP A 160 14.18 21.87 -10.08
C ASP A 160 13.82 22.63 -8.79
N SER A 161 13.56 21.93 -7.68
CA SER A 161 13.91 22.47 -6.36
C SER A 161 14.99 21.58 -5.78
N SER A 162 16.18 22.14 -5.58
CA SER A 162 17.22 21.42 -4.84
C SER A 162 16.69 21.14 -3.43
N ALA A 163 17.17 20.07 -2.78
CA ALA A 163 16.89 19.83 -1.36
C ALA A 163 17.22 21.08 -0.52
N ASP A 164 18.25 21.84 -0.93
CA ASP A 164 18.64 23.12 -0.32
C ASP A 164 17.54 24.20 -0.41
N ASP A 165 16.86 24.34 -1.56
CA ASP A 165 15.78 25.31 -1.74
C ASP A 165 14.54 24.97 -0.89
N MET A 166 14.30 23.69 -0.58
CA MET A 166 13.22 23.27 0.31
C MET A 166 13.58 23.46 1.79
N SER A 167 14.83 23.21 2.16
CA SER A 167 15.35 23.55 3.50
C SER A 167 15.25 25.05 3.79
N GLU A 168 15.67 25.91 2.86
CA GLU A 168 15.58 27.36 3.03
C GLU A 168 14.13 27.85 3.21
N ARG A 169 13.17 27.28 2.46
CA ARG A 169 11.74 27.59 2.61
C ARG A 169 11.16 27.15 3.96
N ARG A 170 11.55 25.98 4.48
CA ARG A 170 11.13 25.51 5.81
C ARG A 170 11.64 26.42 6.91
N VAL A 171 12.93 26.76 6.86
CA VAL A 171 13.58 27.67 7.80
C VAL A 171 12.93 29.04 7.80
N GLU A 172 12.63 29.62 6.63
CA GLU A 172 11.94 30.90 6.55
C GLU A 172 10.51 30.84 7.08
N ALA A 173 9.77 29.76 6.79
CA ALA A 173 8.42 29.58 7.32
C ALA A 173 8.41 29.50 8.87
N ALA A 174 9.36 28.79 9.46
CA ALA A 174 9.53 28.75 10.92
C ALA A 174 9.91 30.13 11.49
N ARG A 175 10.73 30.93 10.80
CA ARG A 175 11.02 32.33 11.20
C ARG A 175 9.79 33.22 11.14
N VAL A 176 8.99 33.12 10.09
CA VAL A 176 7.72 33.86 9.96
C VAL A 176 6.78 33.49 11.11
N ALA A 177 6.67 32.21 11.48
CA ALA A 177 5.88 31.76 12.63
C ALA A 177 6.37 32.38 13.96
N GLY A 178 7.69 32.44 14.17
CA GLY A 178 8.27 33.11 15.34
C GLY A 178 7.96 34.62 15.39
N ARG A 179 8.02 35.31 14.25
CA ARG A 179 7.64 36.73 14.15
C ARG A 179 6.13 36.94 14.37
N ALA A 180 5.30 35.99 13.95
CA ALA A 180 3.86 36.06 14.16
C ALA A 180 3.54 36.06 15.66
N ALA A 181 4.24 35.21 16.45
CA ALA A 181 4.00 35.12 17.88
C ALA A 181 4.14 36.45 18.64
N VAL A 182 4.98 37.37 18.16
CA VAL A 182 5.22 38.69 18.78
C VAL A 182 4.58 39.87 18.04
N ASP A 183 3.64 39.61 17.13
CA ASP A 183 2.90 40.64 16.37
C ASP A 183 3.79 41.44 15.40
N GLU A 184 4.85 40.83 14.87
CA GLU A 184 5.68 41.45 13.82
C GLU A 184 5.16 41.18 12.40
N VAL A 185 4.33 40.14 12.24
CA VAL A 185 3.62 39.80 10.99
C VAL A 185 2.15 39.53 11.30
N ASP A 186 1.28 39.78 10.31
CA ASP A 186 -0.17 39.61 10.46
C ASP A 186 -0.52 38.16 10.84
N ARG A 187 -1.30 37.98 11.92
CA ARG A 187 -1.69 36.67 12.46
C ARG A 187 -3.02 36.20 11.91
N PHE A 188 -3.18 34.89 11.76
CA PHE A 188 -4.42 34.32 11.28
C PHE A 188 -5.62 34.64 12.18
N ALA A 189 -5.44 34.63 13.51
CA ALA A 189 -6.53 34.89 14.46
C ALA A 189 -7.17 36.29 14.27
N GLU A 190 -6.39 37.26 13.82
CA GLU A 190 -6.81 38.65 13.58
C GLU A 190 -7.37 38.86 12.15
N SER A 191 -7.38 37.82 11.32
CA SER A 191 -8.03 37.84 10.02
C SER A 191 -9.55 38.05 10.13
N SER A 192 -10.18 38.33 9.00
CA SER A 192 -11.64 38.51 8.91
C SER A 192 -12.40 37.27 9.41
N LEU A 193 -11.93 36.06 9.07
CA LEU A 193 -12.51 34.81 9.56
C LEU A 193 -12.18 34.58 11.04
N GLY A 194 -10.91 34.76 11.44
CA GLY A 194 -10.46 34.54 12.81
C GLY A 194 -11.22 35.40 13.83
N THR A 195 -11.38 36.68 13.53
CA THR A 195 -12.15 37.63 14.36
C THR A 195 -13.63 37.26 14.46
N ALA A 196 -14.21 36.67 13.41
CA ALA A 196 -15.62 36.29 13.38
C ALA A 196 -15.90 34.94 14.06
N ALA A 197 -14.95 34.00 13.95
CA ALA A 197 -15.12 32.61 14.35
C ALA A 197 -14.56 32.32 15.75
N LEU A 198 -13.30 32.67 16.01
CA LEU A 198 -12.58 32.22 17.21
C LEU A 198 -13.25 32.65 18.53
N PRO A 199 -13.80 33.88 18.69
CA PRO A 199 -14.50 34.25 19.93
C PRO A 199 -15.71 33.38 20.27
N ARG A 200 -16.30 32.73 19.27
CA ARG A 200 -17.44 31.83 19.45
C ARG A 200 -16.99 30.38 19.60
N LEU A 201 -15.98 29.98 18.82
CA LEU A 201 -15.55 28.59 18.73
C LEU A 201 -14.52 28.20 19.79
N GLY A 202 -13.90 29.17 20.47
CA GLY A 202 -12.85 28.90 21.46
C GLY A 202 -13.29 28.14 22.73
N GLY A 203 -14.59 27.84 22.87
CA GLY A 203 -15.14 26.98 23.93
C GLY A 203 -15.26 25.50 23.57
N PHE A 204 -15.08 25.14 22.29
CA PHE A 204 -15.21 23.77 21.79
C PHE A 204 -13.89 22.98 21.94
N GLY A 205 -13.95 21.64 21.89
CA GLY A 205 -12.75 20.79 21.97
C GLY A 205 -11.92 20.86 20.70
N THR A 206 -12.60 20.84 19.55
CA THR A 206 -11.98 20.88 18.22
C THR A 206 -12.57 22.04 17.41
N VAL A 207 -11.72 22.81 16.74
CA VAL A 207 -12.09 23.93 15.86
C VAL A 207 -11.48 23.75 14.48
N LEU A 208 -12.30 23.69 13.46
CA LEU A 208 -11.92 23.62 12.05
C LEU A 208 -12.16 24.99 11.40
N LEU A 209 -11.18 25.51 10.67
CA LEU A 209 -11.30 26.75 9.89
C LEU A 209 -10.85 26.51 8.45
N ALA A 210 -11.71 26.86 7.49
CA ALA A 210 -11.42 26.88 6.06
C ALA A 210 -11.47 28.33 5.57
N PRO A 211 -10.33 29.04 5.51
CA PRO A 211 -10.31 30.46 5.17
C PRO A 211 -10.49 30.75 3.68
N ASP A 212 -10.29 29.73 2.85
CA ASP A 212 -10.63 29.66 1.44
C ASP A 212 -11.34 28.33 1.16
N ALA A 213 -12.65 28.40 0.96
CA ALA A 213 -13.47 27.23 0.68
C ALA A 213 -13.37 26.73 -0.77
N ALA A 214 -12.85 27.56 -1.70
CA ALA A 214 -12.75 27.21 -3.12
C ALA A 214 -11.45 26.44 -3.45
N GLY A 215 -10.39 26.60 -2.66
CA GLY A 215 -9.05 26.06 -2.95
C GLY A 215 -8.59 24.84 -2.13
N GLY A 216 -9.46 24.18 -1.36
CA GLY A 216 -9.05 23.16 -0.38
C GLY A 216 -8.90 21.71 -0.90
N PRO A 217 -8.18 20.81 -0.18
CA PRO A 217 -7.96 19.41 -0.57
C PRO A 217 -9.18 18.50 -0.38
N PHE A 218 -10.31 19.05 0.07
CA PHE A 218 -11.57 18.31 0.13
C PHE A 218 -12.24 18.38 -1.24
N PRO A 219 -12.46 17.25 -1.95
CA PRO A 219 -13.35 17.21 -3.10
C PRO A 219 -14.83 17.31 -2.71
N LEU A 220 -15.17 17.88 -1.54
CA LEU A 220 -16.55 17.96 -1.09
C LEU A 220 -17.23 19.20 -1.64
N SER A 221 -18.51 19.02 -1.98
CA SER A 221 -19.48 19.92 -2.58
C SER A 221 -19.81 21.16 -1.71
N VAL A 222 -18.78 21.88 -1.24
CA VAL A 222 -18.96 23.18 -0.61
C VAL A 222 -19.64 24.09 -1.64
N PRO A 223 -20.80 24.68 -1.32
CA PRO A 223 -21.52 25.52 -2.28
C PRO A 223 -20.66 26.70 -2.73
N ASP A 224 -20.67 27.03 -4.02
CA ASP A 224 -19.86 28.12 -4.61
C ASP A 224 -20.17 29.50 -4.01
N ASP A 225 -21.33 29.65 -3.36
CA ASP A 225 -21.72 30.87 -2.65
C ASP A 225 -21.02 31.04 -1.28
N VAL A 226 -20.18 30.09 -0.87
CA VAL A 226 -19.43 30.08 0.39
C VAL A 226 -17.94 30.32 0.11
N ASP A 227 -17.40 31.39 0.70
CA ASP A 227 -16.01 31.83 0.48
C ASP A 227 -15.08 31.38 1.62
N ALA A 228 -15.62 31.23 2.84
CA ALA A 228 -14.93 30.60 3.95
C ALA A 228 -15.92 30.05 4.98
N PHE A 229 -15.47 29.13 5.82
CA PHE A 229 -16.25 28.68 6.97
C PHE A 229 -15.37 28.28 8.15
N ALA A 230 -15.98 28.17 9.32
CA ALA A 230 -15.38 27.58 10.50
C ALA A 230 -16.43 26.74 11.24
N ALA A 231 -15.99 25.68 11.90
CA ALA A 231 -16.81 24.78 12.70
C ALA A 231 -16.13 24.52 14.05
N GLY A 232 -16.91 24.49 15.13
CA GLY A 232 -16.46 24.06 16.46
C GLY A 232 -17.29 22.87 16.88
N PHE A 233 -16.62 21.83 17.36
CA PHE A 233 -17.22 20.55 17.73
C PHE A 233 -17.06 20.29 19.22
N GLU A 234 -18.16 19.91 19.90
CA GLU A 234 -18.12 19.58 21.33
C GLU A 234 -17.32 18.29 21.56
N ALA A 235 -17.54 17.28 20.72
CA ALA A 235 -16.74 16.07 20.61
C ALA A 235 -15.94 16.10 19.30
N ASP A 236 -14.71 15.56 19.29
CA ASP A 236 -13.92 15.54 18.06
C ASP A 236 -14.68 14.80 16.94
N PRO A 237 -14.65 15.27 15.68
CA PRO A 237 -15.31 14.58 14.57
C PRO A 237 -14.96 13.10 14.40
N ASN A 238 -13.77 12.68 14.86
CA ASN A 238 -13.35 11.28 14.83
C ASN A 238 -13.94 10.47 15.99
N ASP A 239 -14.32 11.12 17.09
CA ASP A 239 -14.88 10.54 18.31
C ASP A 239 -16.41 10.70 18.39
N LEU A 240 -17.02 11.28 17.35
CA LEU A 240 -18.50 11.42 17.23
C LEU A 240 -19.24 10.10 17.35
N ARG A 241 -18.56 8.96 17.18
CA ARG A 241 -19.11 7.61 17.32
C ARG A 241 -19.27 7.19 18.79
N ASP A 242 -18.42 7.71 19.67
CA ASP A 242 -18.39 7.36 21.09
C ASP A 242 -19.25 8.30 21.95
N ILE A 243 -20.01 9.22 21.33
CA ILE A 243 -20.86 10.15 22.07
C ILE A 243 -22.10 9.44 22.62
N ASP A 244 -22.29 9.51 23.93
CA ASP A 244 -23.53 9.10 24.59
C ASP A 244 -24.63 10.16 24.37
N GLY A 245 -25.39 10.04 23.28
CA GLY A 245 -26.55 10.89 22.99
C GLY A 245 -26.30 11.96 21.93
N THR A 246 -26.36 13.24 22.31
CA THR A 246 -26.27 14.38 21.39
C THR A 246 -25.07 15.27 21.71
N ALA A 247 -24.43 15.84 20.69
CA ALA A 247 -23.37 16.85 20.83
C ALA A 247 -23.81 18.20 20.25
N GLU A 248 -23.37 19.31 20.85
CA GLU A 248 -23.59 20.66 20.32
C GLU A 248 -22.41 21.07 19.41
N ASN A 249 -22.69 21.46 18.17
CA ASN A 249 -21.71 21.95 17.21
C ASN A 249 -22.09 23.38 16.77
N ALA A 250 -21.09 24.20 16.44
CA ALA A 250 -21.32 25.57 15.98
C ALA A 250 -20.56 25.87 14.69
N TYR A 251 -21.20 26.57 13.75
CA TYR A 251 -20.64 26.92 12.45
C TYR A 251 -20.70 28.41 12.21
N VAL A 252 -19.68 28.92 11.52
CA VAL A 252 -19.57 30.30 11.07
C VAL A 252 -19.27 30.26 9.57
N VAL A 253 -20.21 30.73 8.76
CA VAL A 253 -20.13 30.69 7.29
C VAL A 253 -19.98 32.11 6.76
N ARG A 254 -18.95 32.32 5.94
CA ARG A 254 -18.72 33.57 5.20
C ARG A 254 -19.22 33.37 3.76
N PRO A 255 -20.26 34.10 3.33
CA PRO A 255 -20.71 34.05 1.95
C PRO A 255 -19.71 34.75 1.03
N ALA A 256 -19.60 34.30 -0.23
CA ALA A 256 -18.79 34.93 -1.28
C ALA A 256 -19.33 36.29 -1.73
N GLY A 257 -20.63 36.52 -1.52
CA GLY A 257 -21.33 37.76 -1.86
C GLY A 257 -22.03 38.42 -0.68
N ASP A 258 -23.18 39.04 -0.93
CA ASP A 258 -24.02 39.61 0.12
C ASP A 258 -24.53 38.52 1.08
N LEU A 259 -24.78 38.87 2.35
CA LEU A 259 -25.37 38.00 3.38
C LEU A 259 -26.70 37.30 3.01
N HIS A 260 -27.36 37.79 1.96
CA HIS A 260 -28.61 37.25 1.45
C HIS A 260 -28.42 36.36 0.20
N GLY A 261 -27.18 36.16 -0.26
CA GLY A 261 -26.83 35.25 -1.35
C GLY A 261 -26.86 33.78 -0.92
N VAL A 262 -26.61 33.49 0.36
CA VAL A 262 -26.66 32.13 0.91
C VAL A 262 -27.97 31.91 1.68
N ASP A 263 -28.84 31.07 1.14
CA ASP A 263 -30.10 30.65 1.78
C ASP A 263 -29.90 29.54 2.84
N ASP A 264 -30.95 29.26 3.61
CA ASP A 264 -30.90 28.28 4.70
C ASP A 264 -30.68 26.83 4.20
N GLU A 265 -31.03 26.52 2.96
CA GLU A 265 -30.85 25.19 2.36
C GLU A 265 -29.37 24.97 2.02
N THR A 266 -28.74 25.98 1.43
CA THR A 266 -27.29 26.02 1.17
C THR A 266 -26.49 25.88 2.46
N VAL A 267 -26.91 26.55 3.54
CA VAL A 267 -26.27 26.42 4.87
C VAL A 267 -26.43 25.02 5.43
N ARG A 268 -27.62 24.41 5.33
CA ARG A 268 -27.85 23.03 5.78
C ARG A 268 -26.99 22.02 5.01
N ARG A 269 -26.93 22.17 3.69
CA ARG A 269 -26.08 21.36 2.82
C ARG A 269 -24.61 21.47 3.22
N LEU A 270 -24.13 22.69 3.47
CA LEU A 270 -22.77 22.92 3.95
C LEU A 270 -22.52 22.23 5.29
N VAL A 271 -23.40 22.38 6.27
CA VAL A 271 -23.21 21.74 7.59
C VAL A 271 -23.18 20.22 7.47
N ARG A 272 -24.09 19.60 6.72
CA ARG A 272 -24.07 18.14 6.45
C ARG A 272 -22.88 17.68 5.64
N THR A 273 -22.22 18.59 4.93
CA THR A 273 -20.98 18.30 4.20
C THR A 273 -19.78 18.30 5.15
N ILE A 274 -19.75 19.24 6.10
CA ILE A 274 -18.65 19.41 7.07
C ILE A 274 -18.75 18.40 8.22
N ASP A 275 -19.96 18.19 8.73
CA ASP A 275 -20.25 17.31 9.85
C ASP A 275 -20.63 15.92 9.32
N PRO A 276 -19.95 14.83 9.73
CA PRO A 276 -20.42 13.49 9.43
C PRO A 276 -21.68 13.11 10.21
N ALA A 277 -21.98 13.79 11.32
CA ALA A 277 -23.16 13.55 12.12
C ALA A 277 -24.41 14.22 11.52
N ASP A 278 -25.57 13.58 11.72
CA ASP A 278 -26.84 14.13 11.26
C ASP A 278 -27.37 15.18 12.27
N PRO A 279 -27.69 16.40 11.82
CA PRO A 279 -28.23 17.44 12.70
C PRO A 279 -29.70 17.14 13.05
N VAL A 280 -29.96 16.94 14.34
CA VAL A 280 -31.29 16.78 14.92
C VAL A 280 -31.99 18.12 15.12
N GLU A 281 -31.23 19.13 15.58
CA GLU A 281 -31.70 20.51 15.70
C GLU A 281 -30.69 21.45 15.04
N MET A 282 -31.18 22.51 14.39
CA MET A 282 -30.32 23.51 13.75
C MET A 282 -30.95 24.91 13.79
N ASP A 283 -30.23 25.86 14.36
CA ASP A 283 -30.60 27.27 14.46
C ASP A 283 -29.67 28.15 13.60
N ILE A 284 -30.22 28.80 12.57
CA ILE A 284 -29.45 29.64 11.64
C ILE A 284 -29.69 31.13 11.94
N THR A 285 -28.63 31.87 12.28
CA THR A 285 -28.66 33.30 12.58
C THR A 285 -27.70 34.09 11.69
N ARG A 286 -28.10 35.24 11.14
CA ARG A 286 -27.23 36.07 10.28
C ARG A 286 -26.80 37.35 11.00
N THR A 287 -25.49 37.60 11.09
CA THR A 287 -24.95 38.81 11.74
C THR A 287 -23.59 39.21 11.18
N ASP A 288 -23.28 40.51 11.16
CA ASP A 288 -21.92 41.05 10.92
C ASP A 288 -21.16 40.48 9.71
N GLY A 289 -21.87 40.18 8.61
CA GLY A 289 -21.25 39.67 7.37
C GLY A 289 -21.05 38.16 7.34
N VAL A 290 -21.48 37.42 8.37
CA VAL A 290 -21.44 35.95 8.44
C VAL A 290 -22.82 35.34 8.75
N VAL A 291 -22.98 34.05 8.46
CA VAL A 291 -24.07 33.20 8.93
C VAL A 291 -23.54 32.33 10.07
N LEU A 292 -24.27 32.29 11.16
CA LEU A 292 -24.00 31.47 12.33
C LEU A 292 -24.98 30.32 12.35
N VAL A 293 -24.51 29.14 12.70
CA VAL A 293 -25.35 27.96 12.87
C VAL A 293 -25.00 27.31 14.18
N ASP A 294 -25.99 27.10 15.04
CA ASP A 294 -25.86 26.21 16.18
C ASP A 294 -26.60 24.92 15.81
N ALA A 295 -25.97 23.76 15.95
CA ALA A 295 -26.51 22.47 15.59
C ALA A 295 -26.40 21.50 16.76
N VAL A 296 -27.43 20.68 16.97
CA VAL A 296 -27.38 19.52 17.87
C VAL A 296 -27.35 18.29 16.98
N VAL A 297 -26.34 17.45 17.14
CA VAL A 297 -26.11 16.29 16.29
C VAL A 297 -26.14 14.99 17.09
N GLU A 298 -26.50 13.88 16.43
CA GLU A 298 -26.43 12.51 16.97
C GLU A 298 -25.31 11.73 16.28
N ALA A 299 -24.79 10.68 16.93
CA ALA A 299 -23.73 9.86 16.39
C ALA A 299 -24.08 9.34 14.98
N PRO A 300 -23.17 9.43 13.99
CA PRO A 300 -23.42 8.85 12.67
C PRO A 300 -23.54 7.31 12.77
N PRO A 301 -24.34 6.67 11.90
CA PRO A 301 -24.52 5.22 11.97
C PRO A 301 -23.24 4.46 11.61
N GLU A 302 -23.00 3.32 12.26
CA GLU A 302 -21.79 2.51 12.09
C GLU A 302 -21.98 1.37 11.08
N LEU A 303 -20.98 1.12 10.23
CA LEU A 303 -21.01 -0.05 9.34
C LEU A 303 -20.76 -1.32 10.16
N ASP A 304 -21.76 -2.18 10.32
CA ASP A 304 -21.64 -3.47 10.99
C ASP A 304 -22.33 -4.57 10.17
N ARG A 305 -21.53 -5.30 9.41
CA ARG A 305 -22.00 -6.42 8.58
C ARG A 305 -22.45 -7.61 9.42
N GLU A 306 -21.87 -7.79 10.60
CA GLU A 306 -22.18 -8.94 11.47
C GLU A 306 -23.52 -8.76 12.19
N ALA A 307 -23.99 -7.52 12.36
CA ALA A 307 -25.31 -7.21 12.90
C ALA A 307 -26.46 -7.39 11.89
N SER A 308 -26.17 -7.21 10.60
CA SER A 308 -27.16 -7.31 9.53
C SER A 308 -27.62 -8.75 9.28
N PRO A 309 -28.87 -8.99 8.82
CA PRO A 309 -29.28 -10.30 8.34
C PRO A 309 -28.39 -10.77 7.16
N ASP A 310 -28.02 -12.05 7.12
CA ASP A 310 -27.13 -12.61 6.08
C ASP A 310 -27.88 -12.80 4.75
N ALA A 311 -28.17 -11.69 4.08
CA ALA A 311 -28.90 -11.61 2.82
C ALA A 311 -27.97 -11.24 1.66
N HIS A 312 -28.02 -12.04 0.59
CA HIS A 312 -27.27 -11.77 -0.64
C HIS A 312 -28.16 -11.09 -1.66
N VAL A 313 -27.88 -9.82 -1.95
CA VAL A 313 -28.63 -9.01 -2.92
C VAL A 313 -27.78 -8.75 -4.15
N ARG A 314 -28.36 -8.92 -5.34
CA ARG A 314 -27.75 -8.54 -6.62
C ARG A 314 -28.46 -7.32 -7.17
N ALA A 315 -27.71 -6.33 -7.64
CA ALA A 315 -28.23 -5.21 -8.41
C ALA A 315 -27.98 -5.45 -9.91
N GLN A 316 -28.96 -5.13 -10.74
CA GLN A 316 -28.82 -5.19 -12.19
C GLN A 316 -29.51 -3.98 -12.84
N PHE A 317 -28.76 -3.25 -13.66
CA PHE A 317 -29.30 -2.18 -14.49
C PHE A 317 -29.84 -2.71 -15.83
N ASP A 318 -31.10 -2.41 -16.14
CA ASP A 318 -31.71 -2.61 -17.46
C ASP A 318 -31.67 -1.30 -18.24
N ARG A 319 -30.78 -1.25 -19.25
CA ARG A 319 -30.55 -0.07 -20.09
C ARG A 319 -31.75 0.29 -20.97
N ASP A 320 -32.55 -0.69 -21.41
CA ASP A 320 -33.74 -0.45 -22.24
C ASP A 320 -34.88 0.13 -21.41
N ALA A 321 -35.04 -0.37 -20.18
CA ALA A 321 -36.04 0.11 -19.23
C ALA A 321 -35.63 1.43 -18.56
N GLY A 322 -34.34 1.63 -18.28
CA GLY A 322 -33.85 2.71 -17.40
C GLY A 322 -34.15 2.43 -15.93
N THR A 323 -34.00 1.16 -15.52
CA THR A 323 -34.43 0.68 -14.21
C THR A 323 -33.33 -0.18 -13.60
N VAL A 324 -33.02 0.06 -12.31
CA VAL A 324 -32.16 -0.83 -11.52
C VAL A 324 -33.05 -1.77 -10.74
N THR A 325 -32.78 -3.07 -10.84
CA THR A 325 -33.50 -4.09 -10.08
C THR A 325 -32.57 -4.68 -9.03
N PHE A 326 -32.97 -4.61 -7.76
CA PHE A 326 -32.36 -5.37 -6.66
C PHE A 326 -33.10 -6.69 -6.51
N GLU A 327 -32.40 -7.81 -6.63
CA GLU A 327 -32.92 -9.15 -6.40
C GLU A 327 -32.30 -9.73 -5.14
N HIS A 328 -33.12 -10.19 -4.21
CA HIS A 328 -32.65 -11.02 -3.11
C HIS A 328 -32.35 -12.42 -3.66
N ALA A 329 -31.07 -12.71 -3.92
CA ALA A 329 -30.68 -13.96 -4.56
C ALA A 329 -30.86 -15.17 -3.62
N GLU A 330 -30.39 -15.04 -2.38
CA GLU A 330 -30.40 -16.08 -1.35
C GLU A 330 -30.07 -15.47 0.03
N GLY A 331 -30.25 -16.22 1.12
CA GLY A 331 -29.95 -15.75 2.49
C GLY A 331 -31.18 -15.55 3.39
N GLU A 332 -30.96 -14.88 4.52
CA GLU A 332 -31.98 -14.57 5.53
C GLU A 332 -32.95 -13.48 5.06
N ALA A 333 -34.20 -13.56 5.51
CA ALA A 333 -35.20 -12.53 5.23
C ALA A 333 -34.86 -11.23 5.98
N VAL A 334 -34.98 -10.10 5.31
CA VAL A 334 -34.73 -8.77 5.89
C VAL A 334 -36.05 -8.05 6.13
N PRO A 335 -36.32 -7.52 7.33
CA PRO A 335 -37.49 -6.66 7.58
C PRO A 335 -37.46 -5.43 6.67
N VAL A 336 -38.59 -5.13 6.03
CA VAL A 336 -38.68 -3.98 5.11
C VAL A 336 -38.53 -2.65 5.87
N ASP A 337 -38.95 -2.60 7.13
CA ASP A 337 -38.81 -1.42 8.00
C ASP A 337 -37.36 -1.13 8.43
N GLU A 338 -36.42 -2.04 8.15
CA GLU A 338 -34.98 -1.87 8.34
C GLU A 338 -34.24 -1.71 6.99
N LEU A 339 -34.97 -1.66 5.87
CA LEU A 339 -34.39 -1.48 4.54
C LEU A 339 -34.62 -0.08 4.01
N GLU A 340 -33.56 0.51 3.51
CA GLU A 340 -33.57 1.81 2.86
C GLU A 340 -33.10 1.73 1.42
N VAL A 341 -33.82 2.38 0.52
CA VAL A 341 -33.41 2.55 -0.88
C VAL A 341 -33.09 4.01 -1.13
N TRP A 342 -31.86 4.28 -1.56
CA TRP A 342 -31.37 5.62 -1.86
C TRP A 342 -31.21 5.79 -3.36
N HIS A 343 -31.77 6.86 -3.91
CA HIS A 343 -31.71 7.26 -5.32
C HIS A 343 -31.20 8.69 -5.41
N ASP A 344 -30.01 8.89 -6.01
CA ASP A 344 -29.37 10.21 -6.19
C ASP A 344 -29.26 11.04 -4.89
N GLY A 345 -29.06 10.36 -3.75
CA GLY A 345 -28.94 10.99 -2.43
C GLY A 345 -30.27 11.22 -1.71
N GLU A 346 -31.41 10.90 -2.33
CA GLU A 346 -32.73 10.93 -1.69
C GLU A 346 -33.19 9.51 -1.31
N GLU A 347 -33.71 9.35 -0.10
CA GLU A 347 -34.32 8.09 0.33
C GLU A 347 -35.72 7.93 -0.31
N VAL A 348 -35.95 6.80 -0.99
CA VAL A 348 -37.18 6.47 -1.73
C VAL A 348 -37.84 5.17 -1.27
N SER A 349 -37.47 4.66 -0.09
CA SER A 349 -37.92 3.38 0.50
C SER A 349 -39.46 3.22 0.48
N ASP A 350 -40.19 4.25 0.91
CA ASP A 350 -41.66 4.26 0.97
C ASP A 350 -42.34 4.01 -0.40
N ALA A 351 -41.65 4.28 -1.50
CA ALA A 351 -42.21 4.19 -2.85
C ALA A 351 -41.96 2.82 -3.51
N VAL A 352 -41.03 2.02 -2.98
CA VAL A 352 -40.52 0.81 -3.64
C VAL A 352 -40.86 -0.48 -2.92
N PHE A 353 -41.12 -0.43 -1.62
CA PHE A 353 -41.51 -1.61 -0.83
C PHE A 353 -43.03 -1.74 -0.66
N ASP A 354 -43.58 -2.92 -0.99
CA ASP A 354 -45.01 -3.25 -0.87
C ASP A 354 -45.29 -4.41 0.14
N GLY A 355 -44.26 -4.88 0.86
CA GLY A 355 -44.28 -6.06 1.75
C GLY A 355 -43.79 -5.78 3.17
N GLU A 356 -43.85 -6.79 4.04
CA GLU A 356 -43.33 -6.72 5.43
C GLU A 356 -41.88 -7.22 5.54
N GLU A 357 -41.45 -8.12 4.65
CA GLU A 357 -40.10 -8.70 4.61
C GLU A 357 -39.62 -8.79 3.15
N PHE A 358 -38.32 -8.64 2.93
CA PHE A 358 -37.62 -8.87 1.67
C PHE A 358 -36.96 -10.24 1.74
N THR A 359 -37.38 -11.18 0.89
CA THR A 359 -36.99 -12.59 0.96
C THR A 359 -36.41 -13.10 -0.35
N ALA A 360 -35.68 -14.23 -0.30
CA ALA A 360 -35.08 -14.82 -1.49
C ALA A 360 -36.08 -15.03 -2.65
N GLY A 361 -35.75 -14.44 -3.80
CA GLY A 361 -36.58 -14.39 -5.00
C GLY A 361 -37.44 -13.12 -5.14
N ASP A 362 -37.48 -12.26 -4.12
CA ASP A 362 -38.12 -10.95 -4.21
C ASP A 362 -37.24 -9.97 -4.99
N THR A 363 -37.90 -9.04 -5.68
CA THR A 363 -37.23 -8.03 -6.51
C THR A 363 -37.81 -6.65 -6.23
N ILE A 364 -36.93 -5.65 -6.19
CA ILE A 364 -37.26 -4.24 -6.01
C ILE A 364 -36.76 -3.51 -7.26
N ALA A 365 -37.66 -2.89 -8.01
CA ALA A 365 -37.32 -2.14 -9.21
C ALA A 365 -37.38 -0.64 -8.94
N VAL A 366 -36.26 0.05 -9.21
CA VAL A 366 -36.11 1.50 -9.04
C VAL A 366 -35.95 2.13 -10.43
N ASP A 367 -36.86 3.03 -10.79
CA ASP A 367 -36.78 3.81 -12.03
C ASP A 367 -35.69 4.88 -11.88
N THR A 368 -34.62 4.76 -12.68
CA THR A 368 -33.37 5.52 -12.50
C THR A 368 -33.00 6.34 -13.73
N GLY A 369 -33.64 6.08 -14.88
CA GLY A 369 -33.19 6.65 -16.15
C GLY A 369 -31.87 6.04 -16.62
N LEU A 370 -31.02 6.85 -17.25
CA LEU A 370 -29.75 6.41 -17.84
C LEU A 370 -28.51 6.92 -17.09
N ILE A 371 -28.67 7.85 -16.15
CA ILE A 371 -27.59 8.35 -15.30
C ILE A 371 -28.21 8.53 -13.92
N ALA A 372 -27.77 7.71 -12.97
CA ALA A 372 -28.20 7.77 -11.57
C ALA A 372 -27.26 6.92 -10.72
N THR A 373 -27.30 7.12 -9.41
CA THR A 373 -26.69 6.21 -8.43
C THR A 373 -27.77 5.68 -7.51
N VAL A 374 -27.81 4.36 -7.31
CA VAL A 374 -28.79 3.70 -6.42
C VAL A 374 -28.11 2.77 -5.43
N MET A 375 -28.59 2.75 -4.19
CA MET A 375 -28.11 1.86 -3.14
C MET A 375 -29.27 1.26 -2.38
N LEU A 376 -29.12 -0.01 -2.02
CA LEU A 376 -29.93 -0.69 -1.02
C LEU A 376 -29.09 -0.86 0.24
N ARG A 377 -29.57 -0.32 1.35
CA ARG A 377 -28.93 -0.31 2.66
C ARG A 377 -29.85 -0.98 3.69
N TRP A 378 -29.30 -1.80 4.57
CA TRP A 378 -29.96 -2.18 5.82
C TRP A 378 -29.54 -1.22 6.93
N PHE A 379 -30.47 -0.79 7.77
CA PHE A 379 -30.24 0.14 8.86
C PHE A 379 -31.05 -0.26 10.11
N ASP A 380 -30.36 -0.49 11.22
CA ASP A 380 -30.96 -0.70 12.54
C ASP A 380 -30.98 0.62 13.32
N PRO A 381 -32.15 1.24 13.53
CA PRO A 381 -32.27 2.51 14.23
C PRO A 381 -32.08 2.40 15.75
N ASP A 382 -32.25 1.22 16.36
CA ASP A 382 -32.08 1.01 17.80
C ASP A 382 -30.59 0.85 18.16
N ALA A 383 -29.81 0.21 17.28
CA ALA A 383 -28.36 0.05 17.42
C ALA A 383 -27.55 1.13 16.69
N ASN A 384 -28.17 1.93 15.82
CA ASN A 384 -27.52 2.91 14.96
C ASN A 384 -26.41 2.30 14.09
N VAL A 385 -26.67 1.12 13.52
CA VAL A 385 -25.74 0.40 12.64
C VAL A 385 -26.36 0.15 11.28
N TYR A 386 -25.54 0.02 10.24
CA TYR A 386 -25.98 -0.24 8.88
C TYR A 386 -25.10 -1.25 8.15
N ASP A 387 -25.63 -1.83 7.08
CA ASP A 387 -24.87 -2.56 6.07
C ASP A 387 -25.33 -2.15 4.66
N THR A 388 -24.42 -2.17 3.69
CA THR A 388 -24.72 -1.90 2.29
C THR A 388 -24.82 -3.20 1.52
N TYR A 389 -26.05 -3.65 1.25
CA TYR A 389 -26.28 -4.87 0.49
C TYR A 389 -25.89 -4.74 -0.98
N ALA A 390 -26.22 -3.62 -1.62
CA ALA A 390 -25.89 -3.42 -3.03
C ALA A 390 -25.84 -1.94 -3.40
N ARG A 391 -24.96 -1.60 -4.35
CA ARG A 391 -24.85 -0.27 -4.95
C ARG A 391 -24.64 -0.40 -6.44
N GLU A 392 -25.37 0.40 -7.22
CA GLU A 392 -25.28 0.46 -8.67
C GLU A 392 -25.06 1.91 -9.13
N GLN A 393 -24.15 2.11 -10.10
CA GLN A 393 -23.94 3.38 -10.78
C GLN A 393 -24.31 3.21 -12.25
N VAL A 394 -25.32 3.93 -12.70
CA VAL A 394 -25.99 3.68 -13.98
C VAL A 394 -25.21 4.27 -15.16
N ASP A 395 -24.95 3.41 -16.14
CA ASP A 395 -24.41 3.64 -17.51
C ASP A 395 -23.12 4.46 -17.63
N ARG A 396 -22.03 3.99 -17.01
CA ARG A 396 -20.67 4.54 -17.25
C ARG A 396 -20.26 4.50 -18.74
N GLU A 397 -20.80 3.56 -19.50
CA GLU A 397 -20.53 3.38 -20.94
C GLU A 397 -21.30 4.39 -21.82
N ALA A 398 -22.12 5.27 -21.23
CA ALA A 398 -22.82 6.33 -21.94
C ALA A 398 -21.91 7.47 -22.40
N PHE A 399 -20.66 7.52 -21.95
CA PHE A 399 -19.74 8.63 -22.20
C PHE A 399 -18.54 8.19 -23.05
N ALA A 400 -18.21 9.02 -24.04
CA ALA A 400 -16.99 8.91 -24.82
C ALA A 400 -16.05 10.10 -24.54
N LEU A 401 -14.76 9.85 -24.64
CA LEU A 401 -13.69 10.82 -24.42
C LEU A 401 -12.83 10.93 -25.67
N ASP A 402 -12.56 12.15 -26.12
CA ASP A 402 -11.58 12.46 -27.16
C ASP A 402 -10.63 13.56 -26.66
N TYR A 403 -9.32 13.29 -26.64
CA TYR A 403 -8.33 14.26 -26.16
C TYR A 403 -7.49 14.80 -27.33
N ASP A 404 -7.68 16.08 -27.68
CA ASP A 404 -6.79 16.79 -28.58
C ASP A 404 -5.68 17.51 -27.81
N MET A 405 -4.58 16.78 -27.69
CA MET A 405 -3.33 17.22 -27.10
C MET A 405 -2.64 18.41 -27.79
N ARG A 406 -2.95 18.74 -29.07
CA ARG A 406 -2.42 19.96 -29.71
C ARG A 406 -3.20 21.20 -29.31
N ALA A 407 -4.50 21.00 -29.08
CA ALA A 407 -5.36 22.05 -28.59
C ALA A 407 -5.35 22.12 -27.04
N GLU A 408 -4.78 21.11 -26.37
CA GLU A 408 -4.87 20.90 -24.93
C GLU A 408 -6.33 20.86 -24.48
N THR A 409 -7.17 20.18 -25.28
CA THR A 409 -8.61 20.08 -25.03
C THR A 409 -9.05 18.63 -24.88
N LEU A 410 -9.84 18.35 -23.86
CA LEU A 410 -10.58 17.10 -23.71
C LEU A 410 -12.04 17.33 -24.06
N GLU A 411 -12.54 16.61 -25.06
CA GLU A 411 -13.96 16.53 -25.40
C GLU A 411 -14.59 15.33 -24.69
N LEU A 412 -15.70 15.56 -24.02
CA LEU A 412 -16.53 14.54 -23.40
C LEU A 412 -17.90 14.57 -24.07
N SER A 413 -18.33 13.44 -24.61
CA SER A 413 -19.57 13.30 -25.39
C SER A 413 -20.52 12.30 -24.75
N TYR A 414 -21.81 12.62 -24.72
CA TYR A 414 -22.86 11.71 -24.27
C TYR A 414 -23.42 10.89 -25.44
N GLU A 415 -23.09 9.60 -25.50
CA GLU A 415 -23.37 8.71 -26.64
C GLU A 415 -24.56 7.76 -26.43
N ALA A 416 -25.28 7.84 -25.31
CA ALA A 416 -26.43 6.99 -25.09
C ALA A 416 -27.61 7.31 -26.04
N GLU A 417 -28.52 6.35 -26.22
CA GLU A 417 -29.62 6.47 -27.20
C GLU A 417 -30.80 7.34 -26.74
N ARG A 418 -30.89 7.67 -25.44
CA ARG A 418 -32.00 8.44 -24.85
C ARG A 418 -31.45 9.59 -24.00
N PRO A 419 -32.23 10.66 -23.76
CA PRO A 419 -31.80 11.73 -22.87
C PRO A 419 -31.71 11.27 -21.41
N ALA A 420 -30.81 11.89 -20.64
CA ALA A 420 -30.63 11.65 -19.21
C ALA A 420 -30.65 12.96 -18.41
N ASP A 421 -30.98 12.87 -17.13
CA ASP A 421 -30.78 13.98 -16.19
C ASP A 421 -29.33 13.98 -15.73
N ALA A 422 -28.65 15.11 -15.87
CA ALA A 422 -27.27 15.29 -15.46
C ALA A 422 -27.14 16.20 -14.25
N SER A 423 -28.25 16.65 -13.65
CA SER A 423 -28.25 17.62 -12.56
C SER A 423 -27.53 17.11 -11.30
N SER A 424 -27.39 15.79 -11.18
CA SER A 424 -26.63 15.10 -10.14
C SER A 424 -25.15 14.90 -10.50
N LEU A 425 -24.66 15.46 -11.61
CA LEU A 425 -23.28 15.33 -12.07
C LEU A 425 -22.48 16.61 -11.84
N ARG A 426 -21.17 16.43 -11.69
CA ARG A 426 -20.18 17.51 -11.67
C ARG A 426 -18.96 17.07 -12.46
N LEU A 427 -18.47 17.96 -13.32
CA LEU A 427 -17.25 17.78 -14.09
C LEU A 427 -16.15 18.66 -13.50
N VAL A 428 -15.01 18.05 -13.20
CA VAL A 428 -13.92 18.68 -12.47
C VAL A 428 -12.62 18.52 -13.26
N HIS A 429 -11.90 19.61 -13.47
CA HIS A 429 -10.52 19.62 -13.99
C HIS A 429 -9.56 19.88 -12.84
N ARG A 430 -8.53 19.06 -12.73
CA ARG A 430 -7.45 19.19 -11.75
C ARG A 430 -6.13 19.35 -12.48
N ASP A 431 -5.46 20.46 -12.20
CA ASP A 431 -4.14 20.82 -12.71
C ASP A 431 -3.17 21.14 -11.55
N GLU A 432 -1.98 21.68 -11.85
CA GLU A 432 -1.01 22.10 -10.83
C GLU A 432 -1.45 23.32 -9.99
N GLY A 433 -2.34 24.15 -10.53
CA GLY A 433 -2.91 25.34 -9.89
C GLY A 433 -4.16 25.08 -9.05
N GLY A 434 -4.75 23.90 -9.11
CA GLY A 434 -5.81 23.47 -8.20
C GLY A 434 -6.89 22.61 -8.84
N VAL A 435 -8.12 22.78 -8.35
CA VAL A 435 -9.30 22.04 -8.79
C VAL A 435 -10.35 23.05 -9.25
N GLU A 436 -10.81 22.94 -10.49
CA GLU A 436 -11.83 23.80 -11.08
C GLU A 436 -13.04 22.97 -11.51
N THR A 437 -14.26 23.43 -11.18
CA THR A 437 -15.49 22.90 -11.78
C THR A 437 -15.63 23.47 -13.18
N VAL A 438 -15.77 22.61 -14.19
CA VAL A 438 -15.87 23.01 -15.60
C VAL A 438 -17.13 22.42 -16.22
N GLY A 439 -17.57 22.96 -17.35
CA GLY A 439 -18.66 22.35 -18.11
C GLY A 439 -20.02 22.35 -17.41
N GLU A 440 -20.33 23.33 -16.57
CA GLU A 440 -21.62 23.45 -15.86
C GLU A 440 -22.84 23.43 -16.81
N GLU A 441 -22.66 23.86 -18.06
CA GLU A 441 -23.72 23.77 -19.08
C GLU A 441 -24.06 22.32 -19.49
N PHE A 442 -23.11 21.41 -19.32
CA PHE A 442 -23.23 19.98 -19.60
C PHE A 442 -23.80 19.20 -18.41
N THR A 443 -23.50 19.63 -17.19
CA THR A 443 -23.95 18.95 -15.95
C THR A 443 -25.13 19.63 -15.24
N GLY A 444 -25.61 20.79 -15.73
CA GLY A 444 -26.68 21.55 -15.07
C GLY A 444 -28.12 21.25 -15.54
N GLY A 445 -28.33 20.20 -16.35
CA GLY A 445 -29.64 19.95 -16.98
C GLY A 445 -29.81 18.57 -17.62
N THR A 446 -30.57 18.50 -18.70
CA THR A 446 -30.77 17.25 -19.46
C THR A 446 -29.69 17.08 -20.51
N LEU A 447 -29.02 15.93 -20.53
CA LEU A 447 -28.12 15.51 -21.62
C LEU A 447 -28.93 14.82 -22.71
N ASP A 448 -28.96 15.38 -23.91
CA ASP A 448 -29.51 14.76 -25.11
C ASP A 448 -28.42 13.92 -25.83
N PRO A 449 -28.78 12.84 -26.55
CA PRO A 449 -27.83 12.05 -27.34
C PRO A 449 -26.98 12.89 -28.29
N GLY A 450 -25.66 12.84 -28.13
CA GLY A 450 -24.67 13.60 -28.89
C GLY A 450 -24.37 14.99 -28.34
N ASP A 451 -24.80 15.32 -27.12
CA ASP A 451 -24.30 16.50 -26.41
C ASP A 451 -22.82 16.33 -26.06
N GLU A 452 -22.07 17.43 -26.16
CA GLU A 452 -20.60 17.45 -26.04
C GLU A 452 -20.16 18.62 -25.16
N VAL A 453 -19.11 18.42 -24.38
CA VAL A 453 -18.43 19.48 -23.64
C VAL A 453 -16.94 19.41 -23.85
N THR A 454 -16.31 20.57 -24.08
CA THR A 454 -14.87 20.68 -24.24
C THR A 454 -14.26 21.33 -22.99
N VAL A 455 -13.39 20.60 -22.31
CA VAL A 455 -12.52 21.13 -21.25
C VAL A 455 -11.22 21.58 -21.90
N ALA A 456 -10.87 22.85 -21.73
CA ALA A 456 -9.65 23.44 -22.27
C ALA A 456 -8.50 23.39 -21.26
N ASP A 457 -7.29 23.70 -21.74
CA ASP A 457 -6.06 23.79 -20.94
C ASP A 457 -5.70 22.50 -20.18
N VAL A 458 -6.09 21.33 -20.71
CA VAL A 458 -5.79 20.01 -20.13
C VAL A 458 -4.38 19.58 -20.55
N SER A 459 -3.41 19.87 -19.69
CA SER A 459 -1.99 19.62 -19.90
C SER A 459 -1.56 18.22 -19.44
N ILE A 460 -0.37 17.76 -19.84
CA ILE A 460 0.17 16.48 -19.38
C ILE A 460 0.37 16.51 -17.85
N GLY A 461 -0.25 15.57 -17.16
CA GLY A 461 -0.25 15.49 -15.70
C GLY A 461 -1.64 15.73 -15.11
N ASP A 462 -2.45 16.54 -15.78
CA ASP A 462 -3.79 16.93 -15.39
C ASP A 462 -4.76 15.75 -15.42
N SER A 463 -5.84 15.89 -14.66
CA SER A 463 -6.96 14.94 -14.69
C SER A 463 -8.29 15.65 -14.80
N VAL A 464 -9.18 15.10 -15.62
CA VAL A 464 -10.57 15.52 -15.73
C VAL A 464 -11.45 14.39 -15.23
N GLN A 465 -12.39 14.70 -14.35
CA GLN A 465 -13.23 13.73 -13.68
C GLN A 465 -14.70 14.15 -13.74
N LEU A 466 -15.56 13.27 -14.25
CA LEU A 466 -17.01 13.37 -14.13
C LEU A 466 -17.45 12.49 -12.96
N SER A 467 -18.13 13.05 -11.97
CA SER A 467 -18.59 12.35 -10.78
C SER A 467 -20.01 12.76 -10.40
N PHE A 468 -20.69 11.90 -9.64
CA PHE A 468 -21.96 12.27 -9.01
C PHE A 468 -21.75 13.29 -7.88
N ASP A 469 -22.51 14.37 -7.89
CA ASP A 469 -22.60 15.39 -6.84
C ASP A 469 -23.88 15.17 -6.01
N VAL A 470 -23.89 14.09 -5.23
CA VAL A 470 -25.06 13.67 -4.43
C VAL A 470 -24.71 13.58 -2.94
N GLU A 471 -25.71 13.79 -2.09
CA GLU A 471 -25.57 13.73 -0.63
C GLU A 471 -25.22 12.31 -0.14
N ARG A 472 -24.62 12.23 1.06
CA ARG A 472 -24.37 10.96 1.76
C ARG A 472 -25.70 10.24 2.06
N PRO A 473 -25.73 8.89 2.09
CA PRO A 473 -24.61 7.94 2.14
C PRO A 473 -24.00 7.57 0.76
N MET A 474 -24.47 8.19 -0.31
CA MET A 474 -24.19 7.79 -1.70
C MET A 474 -22.86 8.27 -2.29
N GLY A 475 -22.01 8.96 -1.52
CA GLY A 475 -20.77 9.67 -1.90
C GLY A 475 -20.20 9.44 -3.31
N GLY A 476 -19.99 10.56 -4.02
CA GLY A 476 -19.66 10.72 -5.43
C GLY A 476 -18.73 9.68 -6.06
N GLY A 477 -19.33 8.67 -6.68
CA GLY A 477 -18.61 7.76 -7.57
C GLY A 477 -18.21 8.49 -8.85
N SER A 478 -16.99 8.22 -9.33
CA SER A 478 -16.54 8.68 -10.64
C SER A 478 -17.24 7.88 -11.75
N LEU A 479 -17.92 8.57 -12.65
CA LEU A 479 -18.42 7.99 -13.89
C LEU A 479 -17.32 7.91 -14.94
N VAL A 480 -16.58 9.01 -15.09
CA VAL A 480 -15.49 9.15 -16.06
C VAL A 480 -14.28 9.74 -15.36
N HIS A 481 -13.10 9.18 -15.62
CA HIS A 481 -11.83 9.73 -15.16
C HIS A 481 -10.81 9.65 -16.28
N TYR A 482 -10.38 10.81 -16.76
CA TYR A 482 -9.31 10.95 -17.73
C TYR A 482 -8.10 11.58 -17.06
N ARG A 483 -6.91 11.05 -17.35
CA ARG A 483 -5.64 11.68 -16.96
C ARG A 483 -4.79 11.87 -18.21
N ALA A 484 -4.45 13.12 -18.52
CA ALA A 484 -3.57 13.44 -19.63
C ALA A 484 -2.17 12.89 -19.32
N ARG A 485 -1.74 11.92 -20.13
CA ARG A 485 -0.48 11.20 -19.96
C ARG A 485 0.34 11.28 -21.23
N PRO A 486 1.67 11.29 -21.13
CA PRO A 486 2.51 11.16 -22.31
C PRO A 486 2.29 9.77 -22.95
N PRO A 487 2.53 9.62 -24.27
CA PRO A 487 2.49 8.33 -24.94
C PRO A 487 3.42 7.33 -24.25
N ARG A 488 3.00 6.06 -24.18
CA ARG A 488 3.78 5.01 -23.55
C ARG A 488 4.77 4.41 -24.52
N VAL A 489 6.04 4.51 -24.17
CA VAL A 489 7.15 3.90 -24.92
C VAL A 489 8.01 3.14 -23.94
N TRP A 490 8.37 1.91 -24.28
CA TRP A 490 9.24 1.08 -23.48
C TRP A 490 10.59 0.90 -24.15
N ILE A 491 11.66 0.99 -23.37
CA ILE A 491 13.01 0.68 -23.83
C ILE A 491 13.47 -0.56 -23.08
N HIS A 492 13.77 -1.62 -23.82
CA HIS A 492 14.26 -2.88 -23.27
C HIS A 492 15.64 -3.18 -23.84
N SER A 493 16.54 -3.71 -23.01
CA SER A 493 17.86 -4.18 -23.45
C SER A 493 17.97 -5.68 -23.21
N HIS A 494 17.92 -6.46 -24.29
CA HIS A 494 18.01 -7.93 -24.26
C HIS A 494 19.42 -8.41 -24.64
N ALA A 495 19.80 -9.59 -24.15
CA ALA A 495 21.13 -10.17 -24.38
C ALA A 495 21.37 -10.62 -25.81
N GLU A 496 20.34 -11.12 -26.48
CA GLU A 496 20.43 -11.72 -27.81
C GLU A 496 19.94 -10.77 -28.91
N GLU A 497 19.08 -9.82 -28.57
CA GLU A 497 18.37 -8.94 -29.52
C GLU A 497 18.86 -7.48 -29.47
N GLY A 498 19.66 -7.10 -28.46
CA GLY A 498 20.14 -5.73 -28.27
C GLY A 498 19.10 -4.83 -27.59
N THR A 499 19.24 -3.52 -27.75
CA THR A 499 18.28 -2.54 -27.23
C THR A 499 17.16 -2.33 -28.24
N THR A 500 15.92 -2.49 -27.78
CA THR A 500 14.68 -2.30 -28.56
C THR A 500 13.83 -1.24 -27.90
N VAL A 501 13.23 -0.38 -28.72
CA VAL A 501 12.26 0.64 -28.31
C VAL A 501 10.90 0.23 -28.85
N ARG A 502 9.89 0.06 -28.00
CA ARG A 502 8.54 -0.38 -28.37
C ARG A 502 7.51 0.67 -28.04
N TYR A 503 6.64 0.98 -29.00
CA TYR A 503 5.46 1.82 -28.80
C TYR A 503 4.32 0.99 -28.20
N ASP A 504 3.74 1.43 -27.09
CA ASP A 504 2.78 0.67 -26.28
C ASP A 504 1.62 1.57 -25.82
N ASP A 505 1.08 2.35 -26.75
CA ASP A 505 -0.06 3.22 -26.53
C ASP A 505 -1.25 2.76 -27.41
N GLU A 506 -2.47 2.96 -26.92
CA GLU A 506 -3.70 2.57 -27.62
C GLU A 506 -3.98 3.47 -28.83
N GLU A 507 -3.60 4.75 -28.73
CA GLU A 507 -3.76 5.73 -29.80
C GLU A 507 -2.67 5.58 -30.87
N SER A 508 -3.05 5.51 -32.15
CA SER A 508 -2.09 5.51 -33.24
C SER A 508 -1.54 6.91 -33.53
N ARG A 509 -0.22 7.07 -33.66
CA ARG A 509 0.44 8.39 -33.81
C ARG A 509 1.44 8.43 -34.95
N PRO A 510 1.70 9.58 -35.60
CA PRO A 510 2.72 9.68 -36.65
C PRO A 510 4.10 9.29 -36.12
N ALA A 511 4.81 8.41 -36.83
CA ALA A 511 6.11 7.93 -36.39
C ALA A 511 7.18 9.04 -36.36
N ASP A 512 7.05 10.07 -37.20
CA ASP A 512 7.94 11.25 -37.21
C ASP A 512 7.78 12.18 -36.00
N ALA A 513 6.73 11.97 -35.20
CA ALA A 513 6.57 12.67 -33.93
C ALA A 513 7.51 12.16 -32.84
N PHE A 514 8.16 11.01 -33.03
CA PHE A 514 9.07 10.41 -32.07
C PHE A 514 10.50 10.42 -32.61
N VAL A 515 11.44 10.85 -31.76
CA VAL A 515 12.87 10.83 -32.07
C VAL A 515 13.60 10.07 -30.99
N THR A 516 14.20 8.96 -31.39
CA THR A 516 15.05 8.14 -30.54
C THR A 516 16.46 8.74 -30.53
N LEU A 517 16.98 8.97 -29.32
CA LEU A 517 18.27 9.53 -29.03
C LEU A 517 19.14 8.51 -28.31
N VAL A 518 20.44 8.50 -28.61
CA VAL A 518 21.48 7.84 -27.82
C VAL A 518 22.46 8.92 -27.37
N ASP A 519 22.63 9.06 -26.06
CA ASP A 519 23.47 10.09 -25.43
C ASP A 519 23.13 11.53 -25.90
N GLY A 520 21.84 11.78 -26.13
CA GLY A 520 21.32 13.06 -26.61
C GLY A 520 21.48 13.31 -28.12
N GLU A 521 22.07 12.38 -28.88
CA GLU A 521 22.21 12.47 -30.34
C GLU A 521 21.18 11.55 -31.04
N PRO A 522 20.50 12.01 -32.11
CA PRO A 522 19.58 11.16 -32.87
C PRO A 522 20.25 9.91 -33.43
N THR A 523 19.61 8.75 -33.24
CA THR A 523 20.07 7.47 -33.78
C THR A 523 19.92 7.40 -35.31
N ASP A 524 20.75 6.56 -35.95
CA ASP A 524 20.66 6.30 -37.40
C ASP A 524 19.36 5.57 -37.80
N ALA A 525 18.73 4.86 -36.87
CA ALA A 525 17.43 4.22 -37.04
C ALA A 525 16.39 4.95 -36.19
N GLN A 526 15.29 5.35 -36.82
CA GLN A 526 14.14 6.01 -36.18
C GLN A 526 12.87 5.23 -36.52
N PHE A 527 11.84 5.36 -35.69
CA PHE A 527 10.51 4.84 -36.02
C PHE A 527 10.01 5.31 -37.40
N ALA A 528 10.29 6.57 -37.75
CA ALA A 528 9.92 7.18 -39.02
C ALA A 528 10.62 6.60 -40.26
N ASP A 529 11.68 5.80 -40.09
CA ASP A 529 12.34 5.11 -41.21
C ASP A 529 11.59 3.85 -41.65
N GLU A 530 10.84 3.23 -40.73
CA GLU A 530 10.11 1.97 -40.95
C GLU A 530 8.59 2.15 -41.02
N TYR A 531 8.07 3.06 -40.20
CA TYR A 531 6.63 3.29 -40.05
C TYR A 531 6.26 4.71 -40.44
N ASP A 532 5.09 4.87 -41.09
CA ASP A 532 4.47 6.19 -41.27
C ASP A 532 3.62 6.57 -40.04
N THR A 533 3.12 5.58 -39.29
CA THR A 533 2.25 5.73 -38.11
C THR A 533 2.51 4.57 -37.17
N LEU A 534 2.73 4.86 -35.90
CA LEU A 534 2.87 3.90 -34.81
C LEU A 534 1.51 3.47 -34.28
N SER A 535 1.20 2.19 -34.42
CA SER A 535 0.14 1.48 -33.71
C SER A 535 0.75 0.54 -32.66
N GLY A 536 0.00 0.19 -31.61
CA GLY A 536 0.54 -0.57 -30.47
C GLY A 536 1.35 -1.80 -30.87
N ASP A 537 2.41 -2.08 -30.11
CA ASP A 537 3.41 -3.15 -30.31
C ASP A 537 4.42 -2.97 -31.45
N GLU A 538 4.49 -1.78 -32.09
CA GLU A 538 5.53 -1.50 -33.07
C GLU A 538 6.90 -1.25 -32.42
N GLU A 539 7.94 -1.85 -33.00
CA GLU A 539 9.28 -1.93 -32.41
C GLU A 539 10.34 -1.33 -33.32
N LEU A 540 11.26 -0.58 -32.72
CA LEU A 540 12.49 -0.09 -33.31
C LEU A 540 13.67 -0.80 -32.67
N VAL A 541 14.39 -1.60 -33.47
CA VAL A 541 15.58 -2.32 -33.02
C VAL A 541 16.82 -1.45 -33.21
N LEU A 542 17.44 -1.02 -32.10
CA LEU A 542 18.69 -0.24 -32.12
C LEU A 542 19.93 -1.13 -32.14
N GLY A 543 19.77 -2.42 -31.82
CA GLY A 543 20.86 -3.40 -31.76
C GLY A 543 21.73 -3.24 -30.51
N GLU A 544 22.96 -3.75 -30.56
CA GLU A 544 23.89 -3.69 -29.42
C GLU A 544 24.47 -2.28 -29.24
N LEU A 545 24.02 -1.58 -28.20
CA LEU A 545 24.56 -0.27 -27.81
C LEU A 545 25.73 -0.40 -26.80
N PRO A 546 26.61 0.62 -26.73
CA PRO A 546 27.63 0.69 -25.70
C PRO A 546 27.00 0.70 -24.29
N LEU A 547 27.65 0.05 -23.32
CA LEU A 547 27.20 0.14 -21.93
C LEU A 547 27.40 1.55 -21.40
N GLY A 548 26.46 2.01 -20.58
CA GLY A 548 26.44 3.36 -20.01
C GLY A 548 25.90 4.42 -20.95
N SER A 549 25.59 4.08 -22.20
CA SER A 549 24.86 4.99 -23.08
C SER A 549 23.42 5.18 -22.60
N THR A 550 22.90 6.39 -22.64
CA THR A 550 21.50 6.69 -22.32
C THR A 550 20.67 6.71 -23.59
N VAL A 551 19.69 5.80 -23.69
CA VAL A 551 18.68 5.82 -24.74
C VAL A 551 17.50 6.64 -24.24
N ALA A 552 17.08 7.62 -25.02
CA ALA A 552 15.88 8.41 -24.74
C ALA A 552 14.97 8.43 -25.96
N VAL A 553 13.67 8.54 -25.74
CA VAL A 553 12.70 8.78 -26.80
C VAL A 553 12.05 10.11 -26.51
N GLU A 554 12.32 11.08 -27.37
CA GLU A 554 11.66 12.37 -27.36
C GLU A 554 10.41 12.31 -28.22
N TRP A 555 9.31 12.78 -27.66
CA TRP A 555 8.09 13.02 -28.38
C TRP A 555 7.94 14.52 -28.67
N ARG A 556 7.87 14.87 -29.95
CA ARG A 556 8.02 16.24 -30.51
C ARG A 556 6.72 16.84 -31.03
N LYS A 557 5.58 16.19 -30.80
CA LYS A 557 4.27 16.79 -31.07
C LYS A 557 3.97 18.01 -30.17
N PRO A 558 4.27 18.02 -28.86
CA PRO A 558 4.11 19.22 -28.03
C PRO A 558 5.09 20.32 -28.45
N ASP A 559 4.75 21.59 -28.15
CA ASP A 559 5.60 22.74 -28.48
C ASP A 559 6.99 22.67 -27.81
N GLU A 560 7.06 22.07 -26.61
CA GLU A 560 8.30 21.66 -25.96
C GLU A 560 8.45 20.13 -26.02
N PRO A 561 9.53 19.58 -26.60
CA PRO A 561 9.73 18.14 -26.67
C PRO A 561 9.76 17.48 -25.30
N VAL A 562 9.01 16.39 -25.14
CA VAL A 562 8.93 15.64 -23.88
C VAL A 562 9.67 14.32 -24.02
N VAL A 563 10.54 13.99 -23.07
CA VAL A 563 11.16 12.65 -23.00
C VAL A 563 10.12 11.69 -22.43
N VAL A 564 9.64 10.77 -23.26
CA VAL A 564 8.57 9.81 -22.90
C VAL A 564 9.12 8.48 -22.39
N ALA A 565 10.38 8.18 -22.71
CA ALA A 565 11.11 7.04 -22.19
C ALA A 565 12.60 7.38 -22.10
N GLU A 566 13.25 6.95 -21.03
CA GLU A 566 14.70 7.08 -20.84
C GLU A 566 15.23 5.80 -20.17
N HIS A 567 16.32 5.25 -20.70
CA HIS A 567 16.92 4.02 -20.24
C HIS A 567 18.42 4.01 -20.51
N GLU A 568 19.21 3.90 -19.44
CA GLU A 568 20.64 3.62 -19.53
C GLU A 568 20.87 2.17 -19.96
N VAL A 569 21.76 1.94 -20.91
CA VAL A 569 22.14 0.61 -21.40
C VAL A 569 23.03 -0.06 -20.35
N VAL A 570 22.45 -0.98 -19.60
CA VAL A 570 23.10 -1.69 -18.50
C VAL A 570 23.57 -3.08 -18.92
N PRO A 571 24.61 -3.63 -18.26
CA PRO A 571 24.99 -5.02 -18.49
C PRO A 571 23.90 -5.97 -17.98
N ASN A 572 23.65 -7.01 -18.76
CA ASN A 572 22.80 -8.15 -18.37
C ASN A 572 23.60 -9.28 -17.68
N THR A 573 24.85 -9.02 -17.35
CA THR A 573 25.76 -9.94 -16.69
C THR A 573 25.25 -10.27 -15.29
N ARG A 574 25.21 -11.56 -14.95
CA ARG A 574 24.93 -12.02 -13.59
C ARG A 574 26.11 -12.81 -13.05
N ALA A 575 26.42 -12.58 -11.79
CA ALA A 575 27.43 -13.33 -11.04
C ALA A 575 26.75 -14.23 -9.99
N SER A 576 27.29 -15.43 -9.81
CA SER A 576 27.02 -16.27 -8.64
C SER A 576 28.14 -16.07 -7.63
N ILE A 577 27.78 -15.96 -6.35
CA ILE A 577 28.73 -15.80 -5.25
C ILE A 577 28.46 -16.91 -4.24
N GLU A 578 29.45 -17.76 -4.02
CA GLU A 578 29.40 -18.87 -3.07
C GLU A 578 30.41 -18.61 -1.96
N TYR A 579 30.05 -18.91 -0.71
CA TYR A 579 30.94 -18.76 0.45
C TYR A 579 31.48 -20.12 0.89
N ASP A 580 32.81 -20.23 1.00
CA ASP A 580 33.50 -21.38 1.56
C ASP A 580 33.76 -21.12 3.06
N PRO A 581 33.04 -21.81 3.98
CA PRO A 581 33.19 -21.59 5.41
C PRO A 581 34.54 -22.08 5.96
N ASP A 582 35.12 -23.14 5.41
CA ASP A 582 36.41 -23.68 5.82
C ASP A 582 37.53 -22.67 5.53
N ALA A 583 37.49 -22.05 4.36
CA ALA A 583 38.49 -21.08 3.91
C ALA A 583 38.23 -19.66 4.42
N GLY A 584 36.98 -19.29 4.71
CA GLY A 584 36.58 -17.91 5.00
C GLY A 584 36.68 -17.01 3.76
N GLU A 585 36.41 -17.57 2.59
CA GLU A 585 36.54 -16.89 1.30
C GLU A 585 35.26 -17.06 0.48
N ILE A 586 34.94 -16.07 -0.34
CA ILE A 586 33.91 -16.22 -1.37
C ILE A 586 34.54 -16.56 -2.71
N THR A 587 33.84 -17.34 -3.52
CA THR A 587 34.15 -17.53 -4.93
C THR A 587 33.08 -16.82 -5.76
N VAL A 588 33.49 -15.83 -6.54
CA VAL A 588 32.63 -15.08 -7.46
C VAL A 588 32.83 -15.63 -8.86
N GLN A 589 31.76 -16.13 -9.48
CA GLN A 589 31.80 -16.73 -10.81
C GLN A 589 30.82 -16.05 -11.75
N HIS A 590 31.19 -15.95 -13.02
CA HIS A 590 30.28 -15.47 -14.05
C HIS A 590 29.20 -16.52 -14.33
N ALA A 591 27.94 -16.21 -14.02
CA ALA A 591 26.83 -17.14 -14.22
C ALA A 591 26.26 -17.04 -15.64
N ARG A 592 25.99 -15.81 -16.13
CA ARG A 592 25.43 -15.57 -17.48
C ARG A 592 25.58 -14.11 -17.91
N GLY A 593 25.35 -13.84 -19.20
CA GLY A 593 25.36 -12.49 -19.78
C GLY A 593 26.68 -12.15 -20.47
N ARG A 594 26.87 -10.87 -20.79
CA ARG A 594 28.04 -10.38 -21.54
C ARG A 594 29.32 -10.35 -20.70
N THR A 595 30.46 -10.50 -21.36
CA THR A 595 31.78 -10.27 -20.76
C THR A 595 31.98 -8.79 -20.46
N LEU A 596 32.47 -8.49 -19.26
CA LEU A 596 32.76 -7.13 -18.79
C LEU A 596 34.25 -6.97 -18.47
N PRO A 597 34.85 -5.79 -18.69
CA PRO A 597 36.19 -5.53 -18.19
C PRO A 597 36.17 -5.55 -16.67
N ALA A 598 37.13 -6.24 -16.04
CA ALA A 598 37.17 -6.36 -14.59
C ALA A 598 37.33 -5.00 -13.89
N SER A 599 37.97 -4.03 -14.57
CA SER A 599 38.12 -2.64 -14.10
C SER A 599 36.82 -1.83 -14.06
N ALA A 600 35.72 -2.34 -14.63
CA ALA A 600 34.39 -1.72 -14.53
C ALA A 600 33.50 -2.42 -13.49
N LEU A 601 34.09 -3.35 -12.72
CA LEU A 601 33.41 -4.10 -11.67
C LEU A 601 34.03 -3.76 -10.33
N GLU A 602 33.20 -3.68 -9.31
CA GLU A 602 33.64 -3.53 -7.93
C GLU A 602 32.99 -4.62 -7.08
N LEU A 603 33.81 -5.37 -6.35
CA LEU A 603 33.35 -6.26 -5.30
C LEU A 603 33.26 -5.46 -4.01
N GLN A 604 32.06 -5.41 -3.42
CA GLN A 604 31.79 -4.67 -2.20
C GLN A 604 31.37 -5.60 -1.06
N VAL A 605 31.95 -5.39 0.11
CA VAL A 605 31.53 -5.99 1.39
C VAL A 605 30.79 -4.91 2.19
N GLY A 606 29.49 -5.09 2.40
CA GLY A 606 28.58 -4.02 2.82
C GLY A 606 28.40 -3.00 1.70
N ARG A 607 28.86 -1.77 1.93
CA ARG A 607 28.96 -0.70 0.91
C ARG A 607 30.41 -0.28 0.62
N SER A 608 31.38 -0.99 1.18
CA SER A 608 32.81 -0.67 1.03
C SER A 608 33.46 -1.61 0.02
N PRO A 609 34.42 -1.13 -0.80
CA PRO A 609 35.21 -2.00 -1.65
C PRO A 609 35.92 -3.08 -0.82
N ALA A 610 35.87 -4.32 -1.28
CA ALA A 610 36.64 -5.44 -0.74
C ALA A 610 38.16 -5.22 -0.93
N ASP A 611 38.97 -5.89 -0.11
CA ASP A 611 40.44 -5.83 -0.22
C ASP A 611 40.98 -6.45 -1.53
N VAL A 612 40.25 -7.41 -2.08
CA VAL A 612 40.54 -8.04 -3.38
C VAL A 612 39.44 -7.64 -4.36
N GLN A 613 39.82 -6.92 -5.41
CA GLN A 613 38.91 -6.50 -6.47
C GLN A 613 38.99 -7.43 -7.68
N PRO A 614 37.95 -7.47 -8.52
CA PRO A 614 37.97 -8.28 -9.74
C PRO A 614 39.19 -7.99 -10.63
N GLU A 615 39.62 -6.73 -10.72
CA GLU A 615 40.76 -6.29 -11.54
C GLU A 615 42.13 -6.76 -11.03
N ASP A 616 42.22 -7.20 -9.77
CA ASP A 616 43.47 -7.72 -9.21
C ASP A 616 43.79 -9.12 -9.77
N GLU A 617 42.75 -9.92 -10.05
CA GLU A 617 42.86 -11.33 -10.46
C GLU A 617 42.47 -11.56 -11.93
N LEU A 618 41.62 -10.69 -12.50
CA LEU A 618 41.06 -10.85 -13.84
C LEU A 618 41.28 -9.59 -14.68
N ASP A 619 41.54 -9.77 -15.97
CA ASP A 619 41.45 -8.68 -16.95
C ASP A 619 39.97 -8.48 -17.40
N GLU A 620 39.24 -9.58 -17.56
CA GLU A 620 37.85 -9.62 -18.02
C GLU A 620 37.03 -10.64 -17.21
N PHE A 621 35.79 -10.29 -16.90
CA PHE A 621 34.81 -11.15 -16.23
C PHE A 621 33.80 -11.68 -17.27
N GLY A 622 34.03 -12.88 -17.76
CA GLY A 622 33.22 -13.56 -18.78
C GLY A 622 32.97 -15.03 -18.44
N PRO A 623 32.41 -15.81 -19.38
CA PRO A 623 32.19 -17.24 -19.18
C PRO A 623 33.46 -17.94 -18.71
N ASP A 624 33.36 -18.81 -17.70
CA ASP A 624 34.48 -19.49 -17.03
C ASP A 624 35.40 -18.60 -16.19
N ALA A 625 35.15 -17.29 -16.08
CA ALA A 625 35.89 -16.43 -15.16
C ALA A 625 35.40 -16.60 -13.72
N SER A 626 36.35 -16.82 -12.82
CA SER A 626 36.13 -16.93 -11.38
C SER A 626 37.29 -16.29 -10.64
N PHE A 627 37.00 -15.61 -9.53
CA PHE A 627 38.01 -15.15 -8.59
C PHE A 627 37.54 -15.37 -7.15
N THR A 628 38.48 -15.38 -6.22
CA THR A 628 38.23 -15.64 -4.81
C THR A 628 38.64 -14.43 -3.99
N ALA A 629 37.85 -14.08 -2.98
CA ALA A 629 38.14 -12.96 -2.08
C ALA A 629 37.89 -13.36 -0.62
N PRO A 630 38.77 -12.99 0.32
CA PRO A 630 38.55 -13.25 1.74
C PRO A 630 37.42 -12.34 2.26
N VAL A 631 36.43 -12.93 2.91
CA VAL A 631 35.30 -12.20 3.49
C VAL A 631 34.89 -12.87 4.80
N ARG A 632 34.69 -12.08 5.84
CA ARG A 632 34.20 -12.61 7.13
C ARG A 632 32.79 -13.21 6.98
N PRO A 633 32.41 -14.21 7.81
CA PRO A 633 31.04 -14.68 7.89
C PRO A 633 30.08 -13.53 8.22
N LEU A 634 28.79 -13.69 7.91
CA LEU A 634 27.72 -12.73 8.20
C LEU A 634 27.97 -11.33 7.61
N SER A 635 28.58 -11.28 6.43
CA SER A 635 28.83 -10.05 5.68
C SER A 635 28.05 -10.05 4.39
N ARG A 636 27.36 -8.96 4.08
CA ARG A 636 26.71 -8.77 2.78
C ARG A 636 27.78 -8.53 1.73
N VAL A 637 27.78 -9.32 0.66
CA VAL A 637 28.69 -9.13 -0.47
C VAL A 637 27.89 -8.91 -1.74
N ARG A 638 28.32 -7.94 -2.54
CA ARG A 638 27.74 -7.65 -3.85
C ARG A 638 28.82 -7.35 -4.86
N LEU A 639 28.63 -7.85 -6.09
CA LEU A 639 29.37 -7.44 -7.27
C LEU A 639 28.53 -6.40 -8.01
N VAL A 640 29.09 -5.22 -8.21
CA VAL A 640 28.43 -4.12 -8.92
C VAL A 640 29.21 -3.74 -10.17
N TRP A 641 28.51 -3.30 -11.20
CA TRP A 641 29.09 -2.61 -12.35
C TRP A 641 29.07 -1.10 -12.12
N THR A 642 30.22 -0.46 -12.29
CA THR A 642 30.46 0.96 -12.01
C THR A 642 30.71 1.78 -13.28
N GLY A 643 30.49 1.18 -14.45
CA GLY A 643 30.78 1.81 -15.74
C GLY A 643 29.71 2.77 -16.28
N GLY A 644 28.60 2.98 -15.55
CA GLY A 644 27.51 3.89 -15.90
C GLY A 644 27.42 5.09 -14.96
N ASP A 645 26.36 5.88 -15.09
CA ASP A 645 26.07 7.01 -14.19
C ASP A 645 25.66 6.55 -12.78
N ARG A 646 25.21 5.29 -12.67
CA ARG A 646 24.83 4.63 -11.42
C ARG A 646 25.44 3.23 -11.32
N GLU A 647 25.61 2.77 -10.09
CA GLU A 647 26.04 1.39 -9.82
C GLU A 647 24.91 0.40 -10.16
N HIS A 648 25.25 -0.70 -10.83
CA HIS A 648 24.29 -1.76 -11.16
C HIS A 648 24.66 -3.09 -10.52
N HIS A 649 23.71 -3.68 -9.82
CA HIS A 649 23.91 -4.95 -9.12
C HIS A 649 23.94 -6.15 -10.09
N LEU A 650 25.08 -6.86 -10.13
CA LEU A 650 25.25 -8.05 -10.97
C LEU A 650 25.02 -9.36 -10.20
N GLY A 651 25.20 -9.35 -8.89
CA GLY A 651 25.02 -10.51 -8.03
C GLY A 651 25.43 -10.21 -6.60
N GLY A 652 24.85 -10.92 -5.64
CA GLY A 652 25.11 -10.67 -4.24
C GLY A 652 24.59 -11.79 -3.35
N THR A 653 25.19 -11.92 -2.17
CA THR A 653 24.80 -12.88 -1.14
C THR A 653 25.17 -12.35 0.25
N THR A 654 24.69 -13.00 1.29
CA THR A 654 25.23 -12.81 2.65
C THR A 654 26.09 -14.02 2.96
N THR A 655 27.34 -13.83 3.40
CA THR A 655 28.24 -14.94 3.72
C THR A 655 27.75 -15.71 4.94
N ALA A 656 27.94 -17.04 4.92
CA ALA A 656 27.67 -17.92 6.06
C ALA A 656 26.23 -17.85 6.62
N ARG A 657 25.19 -17.85 5.77
CA ARG A 657 23.78 -17.85 6.22
C ARG A 657 23.45 -19.03 7.13
N ASP A 658 24.04 -20.19 6.83
CA ASP A 658 23.84 -21.44 7.60
C ASP A 658 24.72 -21.49 8.88
N ALA A 659 25.42 -20.41 9.23
CA ALA A 659 26.23 -20.33 10.45
C ALA A 659 25.41 -20.06 11.72
N VAL A 660 24.08 -20.02 11.61
CA VAL A 660 23.17 -19.81 12.73
C VAL A 660 22.18 -20.97 12.78
N ALA A 661 22.06 -21.59 13.94
CA ALA A 661 21.07 -22.63 14.21
C ALA A 661 20.16 -22.19 15.36
N ALA A 662 18.94 -22.74 15.42
CA ALA A 662 18.04 -22.49 16.54
C ALA A 662 17.58 -23.79 17.18
N ALA A 663 17.29 -23.74 18.47
CA ALA A 663 16.62 -24.79 19.22
C ALA A 663 15.44 -24.19 19.97
N TYR A 664 14.28 -24.84 19.88
CA TYR A 664 13.08 -24.42 20.59
C TYR A 664 12.86 -25.30 21.82
N ASP A 665 12.48 -24.69 22.93
CA ASP A 665 12.09 -25.32 24.18
C ASP A 665 10.63 -24.94 24.45
N ASP A 666 9.71 -25.91 24.32
CA ASP A 666 8.28 -25.67 24.47
C ASP A 666 7.84 -25.56 25.93
N ASP A 667 8.56 -26.17 26.87
CA ASP A 667 8.29 -26.04 28.30
C ASP A 667 8.60 -24.63 28.80
N ALA A 668 9.61 -23.97 28.20
CA ALA A 668 10.04 -22.62 28.53
C ALA A 668 9.46 -21.52 27.62
N GLU A 669 8.78 -21.89 26.53
CA GLU A 669 8.34 -20.96 25.47
C GLU A 669 9.50 -20.04 25.02
N ALA A 670 10.67 -20.65 24.80
CA ALA A 670 11.91 -19.92 24.53
C ALA A 670 12.69 -20.53 23.36
N MET A 671 13.35 -19.67 22.58
CA MET A 671 14.20 -20.07 21.46
C MET A 671 15.65 -19.74 21.74
N THR A 672 16.50 -20.77 21.75
CA THR A 672 17.96 -20.61 21.82
C THR A 672 18.55 -20.49 20.43
N ILE A 673 19.27 -19.42 20.14
CA ILE A 673 19.97 -19.21 18.87
C ILE A 673 21.46 -19.44 19.09
N GLU A 674 22.07 -20.32 18.30
CA GLU A 674 23.47 -20.71 18.40
C GLU A 674 24.24 -20.31 17.14
N TYR A 675 25.42 -19.73 17.32
CA TYR A 675 26.39 -19.58 16.25
C TYR A 675 27.14 -20.90 16.02
N VAL A 676 26.88 -21.54 14.87
CA VAL A 676 27.49 -22.81 14.47
C VAL A 676 28.58 -22.66 13.40
N GLY A 677 28.87 -21.42 12.99
CA GLY A 677 29.91 -21.14 11.99
C GLY A 677 31.31 -21.52 12.45
N GLU A 678 32.15 -21.95 11.51
CA GLU A 678 33.54 -22.39 11.77
C GLU A 678 34.53 -21.23 11.88
N GLN A 679 34.16 -20.04 11.38
CA GLN A 679 34.97 -18.82 11.41
C GLN A 679 34.46 -17.86 12.48
N PRO A 680 35.30 -17.03 13.10
CA PRO A 680 34.83 -16.01 14.03
C PRO A 680 33.99 -14.95 13.31
N ALA A 681 32.90 -14.51 13.95
CA ALA A 681 32.03 -13.45 13.43
C ALA A 681 31.88 -12.29 14.41
N ASP A 682 31.45 -11.16 13.88
CA ASP A 682 31.22 -9.91 14.62
C ASP A 682 29.78 -9.89 15.18
N PRO A 683 29.59 -10.01 16.50
CA PRO A 683 28.26 -10.09 17.11
C PRO A 683 27.44 -8.81 16.93
N ASP A 684 28.09 -7.65 16.81
CA ASP A 684 27.44 -6.34 16.62
C ASP A 684 26.61 -6.27 15.33
N ARG A 685 26.85 -7.19 14.39
CA ARG A 685 26.15 -7.25 13.11
C ARG A 685 24.87 -8.07 13.17
N LEU A 686 24.69 -8.92 14.16
CA LEU A 686 23.45 -9.69 14.27
C LEU A 686 22.37 -8.87 14.96
N ARG A 687 21.15 -8.98 14.48
CA ARG A 687 19.93 -8.52 15.13
C ARG A 687 18.96 -9.68 15.17
N VAL A 688 18.21 -9.76 16.27
CA VAL A 688 17.23 -10.82 16.49
C VAL A 688 15.94 -10.15 16.87
N SER A 689 14.90 -10.40 16.09
CA SER A 689 13.57 -9.82 16.27
C SER A 689 12.52 -10.92 16.29
N VAL A 690 11.48 -10.78 17.11
CA VAL A 690 10.34 -11.72 17.16
C VAL A 690 9.16 -11.10 16.45
N ASN A 691 8.61 -11.80 15.45
CA ASN A 691 7.40 -11.38 14.74
C ASN A 691 6.22 -12.27 15.16
N GLY A 692 5.22 -11.69 15.82
CA GLY A 692 4.02 -12.36 16.32
C GLY A 692 2.73 -11.59 16.00
N ALA A 693 1.57 -12.26 16.14
CA ALA A 693 0.25 -11.70 15.85
C ALA A 693 -0.30 -10.76 16.95
N GLY A 694 0.42 -10.62 18.07
CA GLY A 694 0.13 -9.65 19.13
C GLY A 694 1.21 -8.57 19.17
N ASP A 695 0.80 -7.31 19.18
CA ASP A 695 1.66 -6.14 19.28
C ASP A 695 2.76 -6.25 20.33
N PHE A 696 4.01 -6.40 19.87
CA PHE A 696 5.21 -5.94 20.57
C PHE A 696 6.19 -5.36 19.55
N ARG A 697 5.99 -4.09 19.17
CA ARG A 697 7.09 -3.19 18.82
C ARG A 697 7.73 -2.71 20.12
N GLY A 698 8.64 -3.51 20.68
CA GLY A 698 9.52 -3.07 21.76
C GLY A 698 10.73 -2.35 21.19
N GLU A 699 11.04 -1.16 21.70
CA GLU A 699 12.11 -0.24 21.26
C GLU A 699 13.55 -0.73 21.53
N ASP A 700 13.77 -2.05 21.65
CA ASP A 700 15.09 -2.66 21.91
C ASP A 700 15.88 -2.99 20.62
N ASP A 701 15.57 -2.34 19.49
CA ASP A 701 16.21 -2.58 18.19
C ASP A 701 17.64 -2.01 18.03
N GLN A 702 18.19 -1.37 19.06
CA GLN A 702 19.48 -0.67 18.96
C GLN A 702 20.70 -1.53 19.33
N GLU A 703 20.59 -2.49 20.26
CA GLU A 703 21.73 -3.30 20.73
C GLU A 703 21.59 -4.78 20.30
N SER A 704 22.64 -5.34 19.70
CA SER A 704 22.66 -6.78 19.34
C SER A 704 22.61 -7.64 20.60
N ALA A 705 21.61 -8.51 20.72
CA ALA A 705 21.54 -9.50 21.82
C ALA A 705 22.81 -10.36 21.91
N PHE A 706 23.42 -10.68 20.76
CA PHE A 706 24.72 -11.37 20.72
C PHE A 706 25.88 -10.50 21.22
N ALA A 707 25.89 -9.20 20.91
CA ALA A 707 26.94 -8.29 21.36
C ALA A 707 26.85 -7.94 22.85
N ALA A 708 25.65 -8.04 23.43
CA ALA A 708 25.45 -7.91 24.87
C ALA A 708 26.15 -9.04 25.66
N GLU A 709 26.21 -10.25 25.09
CA GLU A 709 26.78 -11.43 25.75
C GLU A 709 28.22 -11.77 25.29
N HIS A 710 28.56 -11.46 24.04
CA HIS A 710 29.81 -11.90 23.40
C HIS A 710 30.53 -10.73 22.71
N ASP A 711 31.85 -10.63 22.89
CA ASP A 711 32.70 -9.66 22.16
C ASP A 711 33.10 -10.16 20.75
N GLU A 712 33.04 -11.47 20.50
CA GLU A 712 33.33 -12.16 19.24
C GLU A 712 32.54 -13.47 19.22
N LEU A 713 31.88 -13.81 18.11
CA LEU A 713 31.14 -15.07 17.98
C LEU A 713 32.06 -16.19 17.53
N THR A 714 32.03 -17.28 18.29
CA THR A 714 32.73 -18.54 18.04
C THR A 714 31.74 -19.70 18.09
N THR A 715 32.11 -20.83 17.47
CA THR A 715 31.23 -22.00 17.40
C THR A 715 30.72 -22.42 18.79
N GLY A 716 29.41 -22.46 18.96
CA GLY A 716 28.74 -22.83 20.20
C GLY A 716 28.31 -21.65 21.07
N ASP A 717 28.57 -20.41 20.66
CA ASP A 717 28.07 -19.23 21.36
C ASP A 717 26.56 -19.07 21.13
N THR A 718 25.81 -18.93 22.21
CA THR A 718 24.34 -18.91 22.21
C THR A 718 23.79 -17.64 22.84
N ILE A 719 22.58 -17.30 22.44
CA ILE A 719 21.67 -16.41 23.18
C ILE A 719 20.31 -17.09 23.32
N THR A 720 19.51 -16.66 24.29
CA THR A 720 18.13 -17.12 24.47
C THR A 720 17.17 -15.96 24.20
N VAL A 721 16.15 -16.22 23.37
CA VAL A 721 15.00 -15.35 23.15
C VAL A 721 13.84 -15.94 23.94
N ASP A 722 13.42 -15.25 24.99
CA ASP A 722 12.26 -15.62 25.81
C ASP A 722 10.94 -15.19 25.13
N ASP A 723 9.81 -15.68 25.64
CA ASP A 723 8.44 -15.31 25.20
C ASP A 723 8.17 -15.54 23.69
N VAL A 724 8.67 -16.66 23.15
CA VAL A 724 8.44 -17.07 21.75
C VAL A 724 7.28 -18.06 21.71
N GLY A 725 6.09 -17.60 21.33
CA GLY A 725 4.91 -18.44 21.16
C GLY A 725 4.98 -19.37 19.95
N LEU A 726 4.05 -20.33 19.88
CA LEU A 726 4.00 -21.34 18.81
C LEU A 726 3.80 -20.73 17.41
N ASP A 727 3.13 -19.58 17.31
CA ASP A 727 2.85 -18.90 16.05
C ASP A 727 3.82 -17.76 15.73
N ASP A 728 4.81 -17.54 16.61
CA ASP A 728 5.81 -16.51 16.44
C ASP A 728 6.97 -16.99 15.56
N THR A 729 7.63 -16.04 14.92
CA THR A 729 8.83 -16.30 14.11
C THR A 729 9.96 -15.38 14.55
N VAL A 730 11.03 -15.99 15.02
CA VAL A 730 12.28 -15.30 15.35
C VAL A 730 13.09 -15.10 14.07
N VAL A 731 13.38 -13.86 13.72
CA VAL A 731 14.14 -13.49 12.53
C VAL A 731 15.53 -13.05 12.95
N VAL A 732 16.54 -13.75 12.45
CA VAL A 732 17.94 -13.35 12.59
C VAL A 732 18.34 -12.57 11.36
N SER A 733 18.84 -11.36 11.56
CA SER A 733 19.22 -10.45 10.49
C SER A 733 20.64 -9.94 10.67
N VAL A 734 21.32 -9.70 9.54
CA VAL A 734 22.58 -8.97 9.51
C VAL A 734 22.29 -7.49 9.31
N HIS A 735 22.61 -6.69 10.32
CA HIS A 735 22.60 -5.25 10.32
C HIS A 735 23.97 -4.71 9.91
N THR A 736 23.97 -3.77 8.98
CA THR A 736 25.19 -3.09 8.52
C THR A 736 24.95 -1.59 8.57
N GLU A 737 25.71 -0.89 9.41
CA GLU A 737 25.70 0.57 9.50
C GLU A 737 26.66 1.19 8.48
N PHE A 738 26.33 2.38 7.99
CA PHE A 738 27.12 3.19 7.08
C PHE A 738 26.99 4.68 7.44
N GLU A 739 27.89 5.52 6.91
CA GLU A 739 27.96 6.96 7.24
C GLU A 739 26.63 7.72 7.00
N ASN A 740 25.75 7.20 6.13
CA ASN A 740 24.47 7.81 5.75
C ASN A 740 23.26 6.86 6.00
N GLY A 741 23.31 5.97 6.99
CA GLY A 741 22.17 5.10 7.38
C GLY A 741 22.55 3.66 7.71
N SER A 742 21.57 2.75 7.73
CA SER A 742 21.80 1.32 7.96
C SER A 742 20.97 0.43 7.04
N ALA A 743 21.41 -0.82 6.85
CA ALA A 743 20.69 -1.82 6.09
C ALA A 743 20.65 -3.14 6.84
N THR A 744 19.46 -3.70 6.97
CA THR A 744 19.21 -4.99 7.60
C THR A 744 18.85 -6.02 6.52
N SER A 745 19.34 -7.24 6.64
CA SER A 745 18.97 -8.35 5.74
C SER A 745 18.83 -9.63 6.55
N SER A 746 17.66 -10.25 6.47
CA SER A 746 17.41 -11.51 7.17
C SER A 746 18.32 -12.62 6.62
N VAL A 747 18.86 -13.43 7.53
CA VAL A 747 19.71 -14.58 7.22
C VAL A 747 19.07 -15.89 7.65
N ALA A 748 18.20 -15.87 8.67
CA ALA A 748 17.42 -17.02 9.10
C ALA A 748 16.05 -16.60 9.67
N HIS A 749 15.06 -17.48 9.51
CA HIS A 749 13.72 -17.33 10.09
C HIS A 749 13.39 -18.63 10.82
N PHE A 750 13.16 -18.52 12.13
CA PHE A 750 12.94 -19.68 12.99
C PHE A 750 11.56 -19.56 13.63
N SER A 751 10.60 -20.35 13.15
CA SER A 751 9.24 -20.38 13.70
C SER A 751 9.16 -21.25 14.95
N GLY A 752 8.36 -20.84 15.93
CA GLY A 752 8.05 -21.65 17.11
C GLY A 752 7.45 -23.01 16.74
N ALA A 753 6.41 -23.01 15.90
CA ALA A 753 5.82 -24.23 15.35
C ALA A 753 6.53 -24.73 14.06
N PRO A 754 6.73 -26.05 13.90
CA PRO A 754 7.22 -26.65 12.68
C PRO A 754 6.13 -26.67 11.60
N ARG A 755 6.06 -25.60 10.78
CA ARG A 755 5.21 -25.57 9.58
C ARG A 755 5.93 -26.36 8.47
N HIS A 756 5.45 -27.58 8.15
CA HIS A 756 6.08 -28.52 7.21
C HIS A 756 7.42 -29.10 7.67
N GLY A 757 7.57 -29.42 8.96
CA GLY A 757 8.84 -29.92 9.52
C GLY A 757 9.32 -31.28 9.00
N PHE A 758 8.51 -32.02 8.24
CA PHE A 758 8.88 -33.33 7.69
C PHE A 758 8.52 -33.46 6.22
N MET A 759 9.35 -34.22 5.49
CA MET A 759 9.13 -34.64 4.11
C MET A 759 9.19 -36.17 4.03
N VAL A 760 8.31 -36.77 3.21
CA VAL A 760 8.35 -38.21 2.94
C VAL A 760 9.19 -38.46 1.69
N ASP A 761 10.30 -39.17 1.86
CA ASP A 761 11.19 -39.61 0.78
C ASP A 761 10.94 -41.10 0.49
N ARG A 762 10.64 -41.45 -0.77
CA ARG A 762 10.46 -42.84 -1.22
C ARG A 762 11.71 -43.30 -1.97
N GLY A 763 12.28 -44.45 -1.61
CA GLY A 763 13.42 -45.04 -2.31
C GLY A 763 13.17 -45.17 -3.82
N GLY A 764 14.06 -44.60 -4.64
CA GLY A 764 13.86 -44.48 -6.09
C GLY A 764 13.73 -45.82 -6.83
N ARG A 765 13.02 -45.81 -7.97
CA ARG A 765 12.83 -46.94 -8.92
C ARG A 765 14.17 -47.51 -9.42
N GLY A 766 14.87 -48.32 -8.62
CA GLY A 766 16.17 -48.84 -9.06
C GLY A 766 17.07 -49.51 -8.01
N GLY A 767 16.55 -50.40 -7.17
CA GLY A 767 17.40 -51.29 -6.36
C GLY A 767 16.70 -51.80 -5.11
N ASP A 768 16.95 -53.07 -4.75
CA ASP A 768 16.39 -53.76 -3.59
C ASP A 768 16.30 -52.86 -2.33
N GLU A 769 15.09 -52.79 -1.75
CA GLU A 769 14.64 -52.02 -0.57
C GLU A 769 14.05 -50.63 -0.88
N SER A 770 12.80 -50.61 -1.39
CA SER A 770 11.97 -49.42 -1.60
C SER A 770 11.37 -48.87 -0.29
N GLU A 771 12.21 -48.68 0.73
CA GLU A 771 11.73 -48.22 2.03
C GLU A 771 11.25 -46.76 1.94
N THR A 772 10.13 -46.48 2.59
CA THR A 772 9.62 -45.12 2.79
C THR A 772 10.29 -44.54 4.03
N THR A 773 10.92 -43.39 3.86
CA THR A 773 11.63 -42.68 4.94
C THR A 773 10.99 -41.33 5.17
N LEU A 774 10.85 -40.95 6.44
CA LEU A 774 10.41 -39.64 6.86
C LEU A 774 11.63 -38.82 7.24
N ARG A 775 11.90 -37.72 6.54
CA ARG A 775 13.04 -36.84 6.79
C ARG A 775 12.59 -35.57 7.49
N TYR A 776 13.23 -35.21 8.59
CA TYR A 776 13.04 -33.90 9.21
C TYR A 776 13.72 -32.83 8.36
N VAL A 777 12.97 -31.79 8.00
CA VAL A 777 13.41 -30.66 7.15
C VAL A 777 13.25 -29.32 7.86
N GLY A 778 13.00 -29.34 9.18
CA GLY A 778 12.85 -28.13 9.97
C GLY A 778 14.20 -27.50 10.33
N ASP A 779 14.33 -26.19 10.13
CA ASP A 779 15.54 -25.41 10.44
C ASP A 779 15.78 -25.21 11.97
N VAL A 780 14.83 -25.63 12.81
CA VAL A 780 14.86 -25.48 14.27
C VAL A 780 14.95 -26.86 14.92
N ARG A 781 15.90 -27.04 15.84
CA ARG A 781 16.09 -28.27 16.61
C ARG A 781 15.00 -28.43 17.67
N ARG A 782 14.38 -29.60 17.75
CA ARG A 782 13.24 -29.88 18.64
C ARG A 782 13.37 -31.24 19.31
N ASP A 783 12.79 -31.42 20.48
CA ASP A 783 12.79 -32.73 21.15
C ASP A 783 12.06 -33.77 20.30
N ALA A 784 12.67 -34.93 20.11
CA ALA A 784 12.10 -35.99 19.29
C ALA A 784 10.85 -36.61 19.93
N ASP A 785 10.79 -36.63 21.26
CA ASP A 785 9.63 -37.07 22.06
C ASP A 785 8.38 -36.20 21.86
N ALA A 786 8.53 -34.96 21.38
CA ALA A 786 7.42 -34.07 21.06
C ALA A 786 6.69 -34.49 19.78
N PHE A 787 7.25 -35.39 18.99
CA PHE A 787 6.67 -35.84 17.73
C PHE A 787 6.17 -37.28 17.81
N ARG A 788 5.00 -37.50 17.24
CA ARG A 788 4.39 -38.81 17.10
C ARG A 788 4.03 -39.07 15.65
N VAL A 789 4.59 -40.15 15.10
CA VAL A 789 4.33 -40.60 13.72
C VAL A 789 3.27 -41.69 13.73
N LEU A 790 2.21 -41.47 12.96
CA LEU A 790 1.09 -42.38 12.77
C LEU A 790 1.03 -42.84 11.31
N ILE A 791 0.67 -44.09 11.08
CA ILE A 791 0.32 -44.66 9.78
C ILE A 791 -1.14 -45.12 9.91
N ASP A 792 -2.05 -44.53 9.13
CA ASP A 792 -3.50 -44.76 9.20
C ASP A 792 -4.08 -44.57 10.62
N GLY A 793 -3.55 -43.58 11.34
CA GLY A 793 -3.96 -43.27 12.73
C GLY A 793 -3.40 -44.22 13.79
N GLU A 794 -2.63 -45.25 13.42
CA GLU A 794 -1.93 -46.14 14.35
C GLU A 794 -0.45 -45.73 14.49
N PRO A 795 0.15 -45.78 15.69
CA PRO A 795 1.57 -45.43 15.85
C PRO A 795 2.49 -46.28 14.99
N ALA A 796 3.38 -45.61 14.25
CA ALA A 796 4.42 -46.26 13.47
C ALA A 796 5.32 -47.14 14.36
N PRO A 797 5.91 -48.23 13.83
CA PRO A 797 6.69 -49.19 14.60
C PRO A 797 7.97 -48.60 15.21
N THR A 798 8.49 -47.53 14.61
CA THR A 798 9.62 -46.73 15.11
C THR A 798 9.15 -45.29 15.23
N GLN A 799 9.43 -44.63 16.35
CA GLN A 799 9.16 -43.21 16.56
C GLN A 799 10.46 -42.41 16.51
N PRO A 800 10.40 -41.09 16.27
CA PRO A 800 11.59 -40.23 16.29
C PRO A 800 12.43 -40.37 17.57
N ALA A 801 11.76 -40.45 18.73
CA ALA A 801 12.39 -40.63 20.04
C ALA A 801 13.11 -41.98 20.26
N ASP A 802 12.81 -42.99 19.43
CA ASP A 802 13.53 -44.27 19.50
C ASP A 802 14.95 -44.17 18.89
N GLU A 803 15.16 -43.20 17.97
CA GLU A 803 16.40 -43.04 17.21
C GLU A 803 17.29 -41.90 17.73
N THR A 804 16.70 -40.78 18.13
CA THR A 804 17.42 -39.59 18.63
C THR A 804 16.64 -38.89 19.74
N ASP A 805 17.34 -38.17 20.62
CA ASP A 805 16.70 -37.34 21.65
C ASP A 805 16.21 -36.00 21.07
N ARG A 806 16.90 -35.45 20.04
CA ARG A 806 16.62 -34.15 19.41
C ARG A 806 16.69 -34.29 17.90
N LEU A 807 15.67 -33.78 17.21
CA LEU A 807 15.60 -33.75 15.76
C LEU A 807 16.39 -32.58 15.18
N THR A 808 17.22 -32.88 14.19
CA THR A 808 18.05 -31.95 13.41
C THR A 808 17.79 -32.15 11.91
N ASP A 809 17.99 -31.10 11.11
CA ASP A 809 17.74 -31.13 9.67
C ASP A 809 18.45 -32.33 9.00
N GLY A 810 17.73 -33.02 8.12
CA GLY A 810 18.21 -34.16 7.38
C GLY A 810 18.14 -35.50 8.11
N GLU A 811 17.78 -35.55 9.39
CA GLU A 811 17.58 -36.82 10.09
C GLU A 811 16.39 -37.60 9.52
N THR A 812 16.59 -38.89 9.29
CA THR A 812 15.62 -39.77 8.63
C THR A 812 15.13 -40.86 9.57
N LEU A 813 13.81 -41.05 9.61
CA LEU A 813 13.14 -42.15 10.28
C LEU A 813 12.61 -43.13 9.22
N SER A 814 12.97 -44.40 9.35
CA SER A 814 12.48 -45.45 8.45
C SER A 814 11.06 -45.87 8.82
N LEU A 815 10.11 -45.76 7.88
CA LEU A 815 8.70 -46.13 8.07
C LEU A 815 8.37 -47.52 7.50
N GLY A 816 9.34 -48.22 6.91
CA GLY A 816 9.14 -49.48 6.20
C GLY A 816 8.41 -49.29 4.87
N ASP A 817 7.55 -50.24 4.51
CA ASP A 817 6.75 -50.22 3.28
C ASP A 817 5.26 -50.01 3.62
N PRO A 818 4.82 -48.78 3.94
CA PRO A 818 3.40 -48.48 4.12
C PRO A 818 2.62 -48.83 2.84
N ALA A 819 1.37 -49.29 3.01
CA ALA A 819 0.52 -49.66 1.89
C ALA A 819 0.20 -48.44 1.01
N ALA A 820 -0.05 -48.68 -0.28
CA ALA A 820 -0.60 -47.66 -1.17
C ALA A 820 -1.92 -47.12 -0.61
N GLY A 821 -2.07 -45.80 -0.58
CA GLY A 821 -3.22 -45.11 0.02
C GLY A 821 -3.16 -44.94 1.54
N ALA A 822 -2.12 -45.44 2.21
CA ALA A 822 -1.94 -45.22 3.66
C ALA A 822 -1.62 -43.74 3.94
N THR A 823 -2.22 -43.19 4.99
CA THR A 823 -1.97 -41.82 5.44
C THR A 823 -0.90 -41.82 6.51
N ILE A 824 0.23 -41.16 6.23
CA ILE A 824 1.26 -40.84 7.20
C ILE A 824 0.91 -39.50 7.83
N THR A 825 0.67 -39.51 9.14
CA THR A 825 0.41 -38.30 9.92
C THR A 825 1.54 -38.11 10.93
N VAL A 826 2.09 -36.91 11.00
CA VAL A 826 3.01 -36.52 12.07
C VAL A 826 2.32 -35.50 12.95
N GLU A 827 2.10 -35.89 14.21
CA GLU A 827 1.60 -35.02 15.25
C GLU A 827 2.78 -34.42 16.01
N TRP A 828 2.68 -33.14 16.36
CA TRP A 828 3.61 -32.45 17.23
C TRP A 828 2.84 -31.94 18.45
N THR A 829 3.35 -32.25 19.64
CA THR A 829 2.79 -31.80 20.92
C THR A 829 3.72 -30.80 21.56
N ALA A 830 3.19 -29.63 21.91
CA ALA A 830 3.88 -28.59 22.67
C ALA A 830 2.97 -28.12 23.79
N GLY A 831 3.42 -28.22 25.04
CA GLY A 831 2.58 -27.96 26.21
C GLY A 831 1.29 -28.82 26.22
N ASP A 832 0.12 -28.16 26.24
CA ASP A 832 -1.20 -28.81 26.23
C ASP A 832 -1.81 -28.95 24.80
N GLU A 833 -1.13 -28.45 23.77
CA GLU A 833 -1.62 -28.44 22.38
C GLU A 833 -0.97 -29.55 21.54
N THR A 834 -1.75 -30.17 20.65
CA THR A 834 -1.23 -31.11 19.65
C THR A 834 -1.70 -30.68 18.27
N ARG A 835 -0.75 -30.47 17.37
CA ARG A 835 -0.98 -30.01 15.99
C ARG A 835 -0.50 -31.07 15.01
N THR A 836 -1.23 -31.27 13.92
CA THR A 836 -0.76 -32.09 12.80
C THR A 836 0.19 -31.25 11.96
N VAL A 837 1.45 -31.70 11.80
CA VAL A 837 2.51 -30.95 11.12
C VAL A 837 2.87 -31.52 9.75
N LEU A 838 2.46 -32.77 9.50
CA LEU A 838 2.49 -33.42 8.20
C LEU A 838 1.30 -34.36 8.11
N GLU A 839 0.58 -34.30 7.01
CA GLU A 839 -0.33 -35.35 6.57
C GLU A 839 0.02 -35.68 5.11
N HIS A 840 0.43 -36.91 4.85
CA HIS A 840 0.87 -37.35 3.52
C HIS A 840 0.28 -38.71 3.20
N VAL A 841 -0.51 -38.79 2.14
CA VAL A 841 -1.05 -40.05 1.64
C VAL A 841 -0.04 -40.66 0.68
N ILE A 842 0.32 -41.92 0.90
CA ILE A 842 1.21 -42.65 0.00
C ILE A 842 0.49 -42.85 -1.34
N PRO A 843 0.97 -42.25 -2.45
CA PRO A 843 0.31 -42.40 -3.73
C PRO A 843 0.39 -43.86 -4.19
N PRO A 844 -0.69 -44.41 -4.77
CA PRO A 844 -0.68 -45.74 -5.33
C PRO A 844 0.16 -45.79 -6.61
N GLU A 845 0.91 -46.87 -6.82
CA GLU A 845 1.72 -47.07 -8.02
C GLU A 845 0.90 -47.78 -9.11
N ALA A 846 0.03 -47.02 -9.79
CA ALA A 846 -0.75 -47.48 -10.94
C ALA A 846 -0.22 -46.91 -12.27
N THR A 847 -0.37 -47.66 -13.35
CA THR A 847 -0.04 -47.24 -14.72
C THR A 847 -1.33 -47.19 -15.52
N PHE A 848 -1.49 -46.16 -16.35
CA PHE A 848 -2.67 -45.98 -17.17
C PHE A 848 -2.30 -45.86 -18.66
N GLU A 849 -3.21 -46.30 -19.51
CA GLU A 849 -3.18 -46.07 -20.96
C GLU A 849 -4.36 -45.18 -21.32
N VAL A 850 -4.14 -44.13 -22.13
CA VAL A 850 -5.20 -43.27 -22.65
C VAL A 850 -5.33 -43.42 -24.16
N ALA A 851 -6.56 -43.51 -24.66
CA ALA A 851 -6.87 -43.56 -26.08
C ALA A 851 -7.93 -42.51 -26.43
N TYR A 852 -7.72 -41.77 -27.52
CA TYR A 852 -8.69 -40.81 -28.07
C TYR A 852 -9.25 -41.31 -29.41
N GLU A 853 -10.57 -41.33 -29.53
CA GLU A 853 -11.30 -41.62 -30.75
C GLU A 853 -12.13 -40.39 -31.18
N SER A 854 -11.75 -39.75 -32.29
CA SER A 854 -12.46 -38.59 -32.85
C SER A 854 -13.86 -38.97 -33.35
N ALA A 855 -14.84 -38.07 -33.17
CA ALA A 855 -16.19 -38.27 -33.71
C ALA A 855 -16.24 -38.23 -35.25
N ASP A 856 -17.23 -38.89 -35.87
CA ASP A 856 -17.39 -39.00 -37.33
C ASP A 856 -17.57 -37.65 -38.06
N ASP A 857 -17.98 -36.62 -37.33
CA ASP A 857 -18.21 -35.25 -37.78
C ASP A 857 -17.02 -34.29 -37.57
N GLY A 858 -15.97 -34.73 -36.86
CA GLY A 858 -14.72 -33.99 -36.70
C GLY A 858 -14.74 -32.88 -35.63
N GLU A 859 -15.80 -32.78 -34.83
CA GLU A 859 -15.87 -31.95 -33.62
C GLU A 859 -15.93 -32.90 -32.41
N GLY A 860 -14.91 -32.87 -31.54
CA GLY A 860 -14.89 -33.68 -30.32
C GLY A 860 -14.60 -35.18 -30.51
N GLY A 861 -14.98 -36.00 -29.53
CA GLY A 861 -14.74 -37.45 -29.55
C GLY A 861 -14.90 -38.13 -28.19
N LEU A 862 -14.31 -39.32 -28.05
CA LEU A 862 -14.31 -40.14 -26.83
C LEU A 862 -12.86 -40.36 -26.37
N VAL A 863 -12.56 -40.00 -25.12
CA VAL A 863 -11.29 -40.33 -24.47
C VAL A 863 -11.53 -41.47 -23.50
N THR A 864 -10.82 -42.58 -23.69
CA THR A 864 -10.88 -43.78 -22.85
C THR A 864 -9.61 -43.90 -22.02
N PHE A 865 -9.76 -44.04 -20.71
CA PHE A 865 -8.70 -44.32 -19.76
C PHE A 865 -8.78 -45.79 -19.36
N THR A 866 -7.65 -46.50 -19.40
CA THR A 866 -7.54 -47.91 -18.99
C THR A 866 -6.48 -48.07 -17.92
N HIS A 867 -6.80 -48.73 -16.81
CA HIS A 867 -5.79 -49.14 -15.83
C HIS A 867 -4.94 -50.27 -16.42
N ALA A 868 -3.68 -49.99 -16.71
CA ALA A 868 -2.77 -50.88 -17.44
C ALA A 868 -1.97 -51.82 -16.51
N GLY A 869 -2.00 -51.60 -15.19
CA GLY A 869 -1.29 -52.39 -14.20
C GLY A 869 -0.82 -51.59 -12.99
N GLY A 870 -0.32 -52.27 -11.97
CA GLY A 870 0.12 -51.65 -10.71
C GLY A 870 -0.84 -51.92 -9.56
N ASP A 871 -0.88 -51.01 -8.58
CA ASP A 871 -1.74 -51.10 -7.41
C ASP A 871 -3.23 -50.96 -7.77
N ALA A 872 -4.08 -51.67 -7.02
CA ALA A 872 -5.53 -51.49 -7.09
C ALA A 872 -5.92 -50.18 -6.39
N LEU A 873 -6.88 -49.46 -6.95
CA LEU A 873 -7.30 -48.14 -6.49
C LEU A 873 -8.73 -48.19 -5.99
N ASP A 874 -9.04 -47.45 -4.93
CA ASP A 874 -10.42 -47.23 -4.53
C ASP A 874 -11.10 -46.34 -5.58
N ALA A 875 -12.20 -46.81 -6.18
CA ALA A 875 -12.85 -46.11 -7.28
C ALA A 875 -13.49 -44.78 -6.84
N ASP A 876 -13.89 -44.66 -5.57
CA ASP A 876 -14.41 -43.42 -4.98
C ASP A 876 -13.34 -42.33 -4.85
N ARG A 877 -12.06 -42.68 -5.06
CA ARG A 877 -10.90 -41.78 -4.91
C ARG A 877 -10.16 -41.53 -6.21
N VAL A 878 -10.67 -42.01 -7.35
CA VAL A 878 -10.02 -41.83 -8.66
C VAL A 878 -10.93 -41.01 -9.57
N ASP A 879 -10.38 -39.91 -10.07
CA ASP A 879 -11.01 -39.02 -11.02
C ASP A 879 -10.20 -38.94 -12.32
N VAL A 880 -10.87 -38.55 -13.40
CA VAL A 880 -10.27 -38.28 -14.70
C VAL A 880 -10.63 -36.88 -15.18
N VAL A 881 -9.68 -36.24 -15.86
CA VAL A 881 -9.83 -34.89 -16.43
C VAL A 881 -9.34 -34.91 -17.87
N VAL A 882 -10.06 -34.21 -18.75
CA VAL A 882 -9.66 -34.01 -20.14
C VAL A 882 -9.67 -32.51 -20.46
N GLU A 883 -8.51 -31.87 -20.53
CA GLU A 883 -8.40 -30.42 -20.79
C GLU A 883 -8.34 -30.12 -22.31
N PRO A 884 -8.93 -29.00 -22.77
CA PRO A 884 -9.78 -28.04 -22.04
C PRO A 884 -11.26 -28.47 -21.95
N ALA A 885 -11.58 -29.70 -22.36
CA ALA A 885 -12.95 -30.13 -22.62
C ALA A 885 -13.82 -30.43 -21.40
N THR A 886 -13.24 -30.59 -20.20
CA THR A 886 -13.98 -30.85 -18.95
C THR A 886 -13.74 -29.76 -17.91
N ASP A 887 -14.83 -29.15 -17.41
CA ASP A 887 -14.83 -28.28 -16.24
C ASP A 887 -14.74 -29.11 -14.94
N GLY A 888 -13.54 -29.52 -14.56
CA GLY A 888 -13.25 -30.16 -13.26
C GLY A 888 -13.07 -31.68 -13.27
N LEU A 889 -13.00 -32.27 -12.07
CA LEU A 889 -12.75 -33.68 -11.81
C LEU A 889 -14.00 -34.53 -12.09
N ARG A 890 -13.83 -35.67 -12.77
CA ARG A 890 -14.90 -36.63 -13.02
C ARG A 890 -14.58 -38.00 -12.43
N PRO A 891 -15.46 -38.59 -11.61
CA PRO A 891 -15.19 -39.89 -11.00
C PRO A 891 -15.03 -40.99 -12.05
N TRP A 892 -14.15 -41.95 -11.76
CA TRP A 892 -13.80 -43.06 -12.64
C TRP A 892 -15.02 -43.94 -12.95
N ASP A 893 -15.79 -44.36 -11.94
CA ASP A 893 -17.08 -45.05 -12.05
C ASP A 893 -17.84 -45.03 -10.71
N ASP A 894 -19.07 -44.53 -10.66
CA ASP A 894 -19.89 -44.43 -9.43
C ASP A 894 -20.39 -45.80 -8.92
N ASP A 895 -20.31 -46.87 -9.73
CA ASP A 895 -20.86 -48.19 -9.41
C ASP A 895 -19.78 -49.24 -9.05
N ALA A 896 -18.49 -48.89 -9.15
CA ALA A 896 -17.37 -49.78 -8.82
C ALA A 896 -16.81 -49.45 -7.43
N ASP A 897 -16.42 -50.46 -6.65
CA ASP A 897 -15.74 -50.27 -5.36
C ASP A 897 -14.19 -50.18 -5.52
N GLU A 898 -13.63 -50.68 -6.63
CA GLU A 898 -12.18 -50.77 -6.87
C GLU A 898 -11.87 -50.69 -8.37
N VAL A 899 -10.80 -49.98 -8.75
CA VAL A 899 -10.23 -49.92 -10.11
C VAL A 899 -8.98 -50.79 -10.16
N THR A 900 -9.00 -51.80 -11.01
CA THR A 900 -7.94 -52.78 -11.19
C THR A 900 -7.46 -52.85 -12.64
N ALA A 901 -6.33 -53.53 -12.85
CA ALA A 901 -5.75 -53.68 -14.18
C ALA A 901 -6.76 -54.30 -15.19
N GLY A 902 -7.08 -53.53 -16.22
CA GLY A 902 -8.03 -53.85 -17.28
C GLY A 902 -9.38 -53.15 -17.15
N ASP A 903 -9.62 -52.41 -16.08
CA ASP A 903 -10.82 -51.57 -15.93
C ASP A 903 -10.68 -50.28 -16.76
N GLU A 904 -11.80 -49.81 -17.30
CA GLU A 904 -11.85 -48.75 -18.31
C GLU A 904 -12.93 -47.72 -17.95
N THR A 905 -12.64 -46.43 -18.11
CA THR A 905 -13.65 -45.36 -18.08
C THR A 905 -13.52 -44.48 -19.31
N SER A 906 -14.58 -43.77 -19.68
CA SER A 906 -14.59 -42.95 -20.89
C SER A 906 -15.32 -41.63 -20.72
N VAL A 907 -14.75 -40.58 -21.30
CA VAL A 907 -15.24 -39.19 -21.27
C VAL A 907 -15.57 -38.76 -22.69
N THR A 908 -16.81 -38.32 -22.91
CA THR A 908 -17.24 -37.72 -24.18
C THR A 908 -16.94 -36.23 -24.13
N ILE A 909 -16.33 -35.72 -25.19
CA ILE A 909 -15.89 -34.33 -25.30
C ILE A 909 -16.42 -33.71 -26.60
N ASP A 910 -16.80 -32.43 -26.53
CA ASP A 910 -17.37 -31.68 -27.66
C ASP A 910 -16.31 -30.83 -28.39
N SER A 911 -15.04 -30.95 -28.00
CA SER A 911 -13.89 -30.25 -28.59
C SER A 911 -12.65 -31.15 -28.57
N GLU A 912 -11.64 -30.84 -29.39
CA GLU A 912 -10.41 -31.63 -29.45
C GLU A 912 -9.66 -31.55 -28.10
N PRO A 913 -9.23 -32.68 -27.51
CA PRO A 913 -8.59 -32.69 -26.21
C PRO A 913 -7.09 -32.47 -26.36
N GLU A 914 -6.53 -31.56 -25.55
CA GLU A 914 -5.08 -31.35 -25.52
C GLU A 914 -4.41 -32.34 -24.56
N MET A 915 -5.13 -32.73 -23.51
CA MET A 915 -4.54 -33.45 -22.39
C MET A 915 -5.55 -34.31 -21.65
N ALA A 916 -5.08 -35.45 -21.15
CA ALA A 916 -5.82 -36.37 -20.31
C ALA A 916 -5.03 -36.67 -19.03
N VAL A 917 -5.71 -36.58 -17.89
CA VAL A 917 -5.10 -36.70 -16.56
C VAL A 917 -5.92 -37.67 -15.70
N VAL A 918 -5.25 -38.56 -14.96
CA VAL A 918 -5.86 -39.37 -13.91
C VAL A 918 -5.41 -38.83 -12.56
N VAL A 919 -6.37 -38.50 -11.70
CA VAL A 919 -6.17 -37.86 -10.40
C VAL A 919 -6.66 -38.80 -9.29
N PHE A 920 -5.94 -38.83 -8.16
CA PHE A 920 -6.28 -39.60 -6.97
C PHE A 920 -6.50 -38.66 -5.77
N ASN A 921 -7.53 -38.91 -4.97
CA ASN A 921 -7.93 -38.05 -3.83
C ASN A 921 -7.98 -36.56 -4.22
N GLU A 922 -8.63 -36.26 -5.35
CA GLU A 922 -8.91 -34.90 -5.84
C GLU A 922 -7.69 -34.01 -6.20
N SER A 923 -6.45 -34.46 -5.92
CA SER A 923 -5.25 -33.60 -6.02
C SER A 923 -4.00 -34.28 -6.55
N GLU A 924 -3.84 -35.59 -6.37
CA GLU A 924 -2.61 -36.30 -6.74
C GLU A 924 -2.67 -36.85 -8.17
N VAL A 925 -1.79 -36.38 -9.06
CA VAL A 925 -1.79 -36.83 -10.47
C VAL A 925 -1.06 -38.17 -10.61
N LEU A 926 -1.79 -39.25 -10.90
CA LEU A 926 -1.21 -40.58 -11.14
C LEU A 926 -0.71 -40.75 -12.58
N HIS A 927 -1.38 -40.13 -13.56
CA HIS A 927 -0.99 -40.20 -14.98
C HIS A 927 -1.36 -38.92 -15.72
N ARG A 928 -0.50 -38.52 -16.67
CA ARG A 928 -0.71 -37.35 -17.51
C ARG A 928 -0.26 -37.65 -18.92
N GLU A 929 -1.17 -37.53 -19.88
CA GLU A 929 -0.93 -37.81 -21.29
C GLU A 929 -1.35 -36.62 -22.16
N ARG A 930 -0.47 -36.20 -23.06
CA ARG A 930 -0.81 -35.18 -24.07
C ARG A 930 -1.38 -35.87 -25.28
N LEU A 931 -2.53 -35.40 -25.76
CA LEU A 931 -3.27 -35.98 -26.87
C LEU A 931 -3.10 -35.19 -28.18
N ASP A 932 -2.54 -33.97 -28.12
CA ASP A 932 -2.11 -33.21 -29.30
C ASP A 932 -0.78 -33.72 -29.87
N GLN A 933 -0.82 -34.76 -30.72
CA GLN A 933 0.27 -35.02 -31.68
C GLN A 933 -0.27 -35.55 -33.01
N ASP A 934 -0.32 -34.67 -34.02
CA ASP A 934 0.15 -35.04 -35.35
C ASP A 934 1.65 -35.39 -35.25
N GLU A 935 2.02 -36.62 -35.61
CA GLU A 935 3.42 -37.01 -35.95
C GLU A 935 3.93 -36.31 -37.22
#